data_AF-A0A7C0W8C0-F1
#
_entry.id   AF-A0A7C0W8C0-F1
#
_cell.length_a   1.000
_cell.length_b   1.000
_cell.length_c   1.000
_cell.angle_alpha   90.00
_cell.angle_beta   90.00
_cell.angle_gamma   90.00
#
_symmetry.space_group_name_H-M   'P 1'
#
loop_
_entity.id
_entity.type
_entity.pdbx_description
1 polymer ?
#
loop_
_entity_poly.entity_id
_entity_poly.type
_entity_poly.pdbx_seq_one_letter_code
_entity_poly.pdbx_strand_id
1 'polypeptide(L)'
;MPKIRFLFALISITFLTQTTAFAIYQGGKPKRESYKPTSLIVKFKDDRAPQVITGKAGKTTIGLKSAADLNSNYNVKKVSPLLLKKSNNTKANNFGSVYLLETAEGTDIEALRDAYAQLPEVEYAEINQIVEFHELPDDSLYQYQWSLSNSGQLHYHVLRNYGNYNDELVMLNGIDDADIDVGEVYQNPPDRTVTVVAAIIDTGVDMDHPDLAANIWINPGEIPDNGIDDDHNGYIDDVNGWDYAATLDPLDPGDNDPTDSYGHGTHCSGIIAGVTNNNIGIAGIADNCRIMGLKFDPLPLTSRIAAAIIYAADNGADVVNMSFGFNYRSDLIEDAIEYAHNKGLVLCASSGNDGTYNLVYPAGYETTITVGSSNDSDQVSTFSTYGDHIDLVAPGQSILSLRADKMDMYAGSYPYEPQVHIVDSFYYMASGTSMSCPHVAGAAAVMRSVSPGLDPDRIKQILIESADDIIDPFGVGWNLPGYDQYSGYGRVSLAQALQLIPRIRAKIMSPGINEIISGEFDITGIADGDEFAGYTLSYGPGEIPEQWTEIFSSADSVTENILATWNTSGLSGRYSLRLDVGEFNVSQISLFIANDTQAVIAGPTGGQTIANFATIEGDAFAPGFSHAVMEYKSDTVGAVWELIDTFSVPVFRGILGGWFVEDLDEGNYDIRLMVYSYDTLLAADTVSVTVQSIFSTDRAWKAEVDGYPTIIPTYCDFDNDGINEILVGTSSSIMAFNPDGTVKTDGMPVFPRNNYMMPIAIGNLDDDGIDDIVAVGYDPPKVYCYRSSGGNSESYLGIFPPIGNFYRTENEFPKLMLKDIDGDGRDEIHVFIYSGSLSETFLFESNGELINSFDYFSESLPLDLDGDGIDELYAVNSGFGLIRQIDYNSGLTIDSLLIDMNGSNFKCTGMAGYDIDNDDRHELIIHGYYDDFGYWIYAFEDGLNLMEGWPHDMGIDDYVVPTEPIFADIDNDNEAEYLTTFFDITSSYVLAWNLDGSSFLPSSPNGSFAITPEPSVLNMLLLADMNGDDSPDIVACADNDIFNSYEPQRIYAWDTQARLLDGFPLIVSPEPYTSDRFTPAIGDIDSDGFIDMIITTPDSFQVFVNFPGVTFDACTSPVPFWRYSRKMNNTAPLPSECNSTDVAESEDRLIPELFYLSPNHPNPFNPSTTIEYSIPQRTHVTLSIYNILGEKIKTLVDRTLTAGNYSAVWDGKNESGRAAASGIYLYQIRTAEFSESRKMLLVK
;
A
#
# COMPACT_ATOMS: atom_id res chain seq x y z
N MET A 1 -62.56 46.47 -48.28
CA MET A 1 -62.00 47.77 -47.85
C MET A 1 -61.13 47.52 -46.63
N PRO A 2 -59.92 48.13 -46.55
CA PRO A 2 -58.77 47.54 -45.90
C PRO A 2 -58.72 47.82 -44.39
N LYS A 3 -58.81 46.75 -43.59
CA LYS A 3 -58.44 46.71 -42.16
C LYS A 3 -57.65 45.43 -41.82
N ILE A 4 -56.95 44.87 -42.80
CA ILE A 4 -56.03 43.73 -42.66
C ILE A 4 -54.80 44.08 -43.51
N ARG A 5 -53.83 44.81 -42.92
CA ARG A 5 -52.48 45.04 -43.47
C ARG A 5 -51.48 45.73 -42.53
N PHE A 6 -51.83 45.95 -41.25
CA PHE A 6 -50.94 46.63 -40.29
C PHE A 6 -50.51 45.79 -39.09
N LEU A 7 -50.88 44.50 -39.02
CA LEU A 7 -50.40 43.56 -37.99
C LEU A 7 -49.49 42.44 -38.54
N PHE A 8 -49.30 42.36 -39.87
CA PHE A 8 -48.40 41.38 -40.51
C PHE A 8 -47.05 41.98 -40.96
N ALA A 9 -46.82 43.27 -40.74
CA ALA A 9 -45.58 43.95 -41.16
C ALA A 9 -44.58 44.21 -40.00
N LEU A 10 -44.95 43.88 -38.75
CA LEU A 10 -44.02 43.92 -37.60
C LEU A 10 -43.57 42.53 -37.13
N ILE A 11 -44.12 41.45 -37.70
CA ILE A 11 -43.76 40.05 -37.36
C ILE A 11 -42.86 39.42 -38.43
N SER A 12 -42.68 40.06 -39.60
CA SER A 12 -41.81 39.55 -40.67
C SER A 12 -40.50 40.32 -40.87
N ILE A 13 -40.17 41.28 -39.98
CA ILE A 13 -38.89 42.01 -40.00
C ILE A 13 -38.02 41.68 -38.77
N THR A 14 -38.56 41.04 -37.74
CA THR A 14 -37.74 40.45 -36.65
C THR A 14 -37.32 39.01 -36.97
N PHE A 15 -37.94 38.34 -37.96
CA PHE A 15 -37.67 36.94 -38.31
C PHE A 15 -36.67 36.71 -39.46
N LEU A 16 -36.11 37.77 -40.07
CA LEU A 16 -35.08 37.64 -41.11
C LEU A 16 -33.74 38.32 -40.78
N THR A 17 -33.62 38.93 -39.60
CA THR A 17 -32.33 39.45 -39.08
C THR A 17 -31.89 38.74 -37.80
N GLN A 18 -32.67 37.79 -37.30
CA GLN A 18 -32.23 36.88 -36.23
C GLN A 18 -31.80 35.51 -36.77
N THR A 19 -32.13 35.09 -37.99
CA THR A 19 -31.72 33.77 -38.50
C THR A 19 -30.33 33.73 -39.14
N THR A 20 -29.73 34.88 -39.45
CA THR A 20 -28.33 34.95 -39.93
C THR A 20 -27.35 35.46 -38.88
N ALA A 21 -27.81 36.12 -37.82
CA ALA A 21 -26.95 36.51 -36.70
C ALA A 21 -26.84 35.41 -35.63
N PHE A 22 -27.88 34.58 -35.43
CA PHE A 22 -27.81 33.42 -34.53
C PHE A 22 -27.07 32.22 -35.14
N ALA A 23 -27.00 32.12 -36.47
CA ALA A 23 -26.21 31.10 -37.16
C ALA A 23 -24.71 31.44 -37.25
N ILE A 24 -24.31 32.68 -36.91
CA ILE A 24 -22.89 33.07 -36.78
C ILE A 24 -22.42 32.93 -35.32
N TYR A 25 -23.34 32.70 -34.37
CA TYR A 25 -23.02 32.49 -32.95
C TYR A 25 -23.24 31.04 -32.49
N GLN A 26 -23.53 30.11 -33.41
CA GLN A 26 -23.51 28.67 -33.18
C GLN A 26 -22.62 27.99 -34.23
N GLY A 27 -21.34 27.85 -33.91
CA GLY A 27 -20.56 26.63 -34.17
C GLY A 27 -20.38 26.11 -35.59
N GLY A 28 -20.50 26.93 -36.64
CA GLY A 28 -20.19 26.49 -38.00
C GLY A 28 -19.23 27.43 -38.72
N LYS A 29 -17.92 27.17 -38.64
CA LYS A 29 -16.93 27.82 -39.53
C LYS A 29 -17.30 27.49 -40.99
N PRO A 30 -17.26 28.44 -41.94
CA PRO A 30 -17.46 28.12 -43.35
C PRO A 30 -16.37 27.14 -43.82
N LYS A 31 -16.76 25.91 -44.18
CA LYS A 31 -15.83 24.82 -44.54
C LYS A 31 -14.97 25.14 -45.78
N ARG A 32 -13.68 24.78 -45.71
CA ARG A 32 -12.62 24.89 -46.75
C ARG A 32 -13.01 24.32 -48.12
N GLU A 33 -13.87 23.30 -48.16
CA GLU A 33 -14.20 22.54 -49.38
C GLU A 33 -14.89 23.34 -50.50
N SER A 34 -15.29 24.60 -50.24
CA SER A 34 -16.04 25.43 -51.20
C SER A 34 -15.22 26.53 -51.89
N TYR A 35 -14.02 26.89 -51.42
CA TYR A 35 -13.23 27.97 -52.05
C TYR A 35 -12.37 27.44 -53.20
N LYS A 36 -12.71 27.83 -54.43
CA LYS A 36 -11.86 27.66 -55.61
C LYS A 36 -11.28 29.02 -56.01
N PRO A 37 -9.96 29.23 -55.96
CA PRO A 37 -9.36 30.53 -56.27
C PRO A 37 -9.64 30.94 -57.72
N THR A 38 -10.31 32.08 -57.90
CA THR A 38 -10.64 32.65 -59.23
C THR A 38 -9.83 33.91 -59.54
N SER A 39 -8.73 34.16 -58.83
CA SER A 39 -7.88 35.33 -59.12
C SER A 39 -6.40 35.12 -58.79
N LEU A 40 -5.54 35.82 -59.52
CA LEU A 40 -4.08 35.76 -59.47
C LEU A 40 -3.51 37.16 -59.25
N ILE A 41 -2.52 37.30 -58.38
CA ILE A 41 -1.73 38.52 -58.20
C ILE A 41 -0.44 38.38 -59.01
N VAL A 42 -0.12 39.39 -59.82
CA VAL A 42 1.09 39.42 -60.65
C VAL A 42 1.82 40.73 -60.43
N LYS A 43 3.09 40.65 -60.03
CA LYS A 43 4.00 41.79 -59.99
C LYS A 43 4.90 41.79 -61.22
N PHE A 44 4.87 42.88 -61.97
CA PHE A 44 5.83 43.13 -63.05
C PHE A 44 7.04 43.90 -62.52
N LYS A 45 8.18 43.74 -63.19
CA LYS A 45 9.37 44.57 -62.92
C LYS A 45 9.03 46.04 -63.21
N ASP A 46 9.50 46.96 -62.38
CA ASP A 46 9.07 48.36 -62.42
C ASP A 46 9.39 49.09 -63.75
N ASP A 47 10.44 48.69 -64.46
CA ASP A 47 10.78 49.20 -65.80
C ASP A 47 9.93 48.58 -66.92
N ARG A 48 9.11 47.57 -66.60
CA ARG A 48 8.29 46.77 -67.52
C ARG A 48 6.81 46.73 -67.17
N ALA A 49 6.33 47.60 -66.29
CA ALA A 49 4.93 47.65 -65.90
C ALA A 49 3.97 47.82 -67.11
N PRO A 50 3.03 46.89 -67.35
CA PRO A 50 2.11 47.00 -68.47
C PRO A 50 1.06 48.07 -68.25
N GLN A 51 0.66 48.76 -69.33
CA GLN A 51 -0.55 49.57 -69.27
C GLN A 51 -1.80 48.70 -69.33
N VAL A 52 -2.73 48.91 -68.40
CA VAL A 52 -4.07 48.31 -68.44
C VAL A 52 -4.98 49.16 -69.33
N ILE A 53 -5.42 48.61 -70.45
CA ILE A 53 -6.27 49.26 -71.44
C ILE A 53 -7.70 48.79 -71.22
N THR A 54 -8.61 49.69 -70.84
CA THR A 54 -10.04 49.36 -70.65
C THR A 54 -10.80 49.58 -71.97
N GLY A 55 -11.38 48.52 -72.54
CA GLY A 55 -12.24 48.63 -73.72
C GLY A 55 -13.65 49.13 -73.39
N LYS A 56 -14.39 49.62 -74.41
CA LYS A 56 -15.76 50.17 -74.27
C LYS A 56 -16.82 49.21 -73.67
N ALA A 57 -16.50 47.93 -73.48
CA ALA A 57 -17.38 46.92 -72.90
C ALA A 57 -16.96 46.48 -71.47
N GLY A 58 -16.05 47.21 -70.82
CA GLY A 58 -15.58 46.88 -69.46
C GLY A 58 -14.54 45.76 -69.38
N LYS A 59 -14.15 45.16 -70.52
CA LYS A 59 -13.05 44.19 -70.60
C LYS A 59 -11.71 44.95 -70.58
N THR A 60 -10.90 44.72 -69.55
CA THR A 60 -9.54 45.25 -69.44
C THR A 60 -8.52 44.29 -70.05
N THR A 61 -7.66 44.82 -70.92
CA THR A 61 -6.56 44.09 -71.55
C THR A 61 -5.21 44.63 -71.08
N ILE A 62 -4.20 43.78 -71.01
CA ILE A 62 -2.84 44.15 -70.61
C ILE A 62 -2.01 44.53 -71.84
N GLY A 63 -1.23 45.62 -71.75
CA GLY A 63 -0.49 46.20 -72.89
C GLY A 63 0.78 45.43 -73.29
N LEU A 64 1.13 44.34 -72.59
CA LEU A 64 2.23 43.44 -72.93
C LEU A 64 1.69 42.25 -73.70
N LYS A 65 2.24 41.99 -74.90
CA LYS A 65 1.73 40.96 -75.81
C LYS A 65 1.80 39.55 -75.20
N SER A 66 2.94 39.19 -74.61
CA SER A 66 3.16 37.94 -73.88
C SER A 66 2.11 37.69 -72.80
N ALA A 67 1.87 38.68 -71.94
CA ALA A 67 0.84 38.62 -70.90
C ALA A 67 -0.60 38.65 -71.49
N ALA A 68 -0.82 39.32 -72.61
CA ALA A 68 -2.12 39.33 -73.29
C ALA A 68 -2.45 37.97 -73.92
N ASP A 69 -1.44 37.27 -74.45
CA ASP A 69 -1.57 35.92 -75.00
C ASP A 69 -1.92 34.92 -73.88
N LEU A 70 -1.26 35.01 -72.71
CA LEU A 70 -1.63 34.21 -71.52
C LEU A 70 -3.05 34.50 -71.03
N ASN A 71 -3.42 35.78 -70.91
CA ASN A 71 -4.78 36.18 -70.52
C ASN A 71 -5.85 35.59 -71.45
N SER A 72 -5.56 35.50 -72.75
CA SER A 72 -6.47 34.88 -73.72
C SER A 72 -6.51 33.36 -73.60
N ASN A 73 -5.37 32.71 -73.36
CA ASN A 73 -5.28 31.24 -73.26
C ASN A 73 -5.98 30.68 -72.00
N TYR A 74 -5.92 31.43 -70.89
CA TYR A 74 -6.45 30.99 -69.59
C TYR A 74 -7.76 31.70 -69.20
N ASN A 75 -8.43 32.37 -70.14
CA ASN A 75 -9.73 33.02 -69.93
C ASN A 75 -9.73 34.06 -68.77
N VAL A 76 -8.69 34.88 -68.68
CA VAL A 76 -8.67 36.01 -67.74
C VAL A 76 -9.73 37.02 -68.15
N LYS A 77 -10.69 37.26 -67.26
CA LYS A 77 -11.84 38.14 -67.48
C LYS A 77 -11.49 39.60 -67.28
N LYS A 78 -10.65 39.89 -66.28
CA LYS A 78 -10.35 41.25 -65.86
C LYS A 78 -8.94 41.34 -65.31
N VAL A 79 -8.25 42.42 -65.67
CA VAL A 79 -6.96 42.82 -65.11
C VAL A 79 -7.14 44.20 -64.49
N SER A 80 -6.71 44.38 -63.25
CA SER A 80 -6.76 45.66 -62.55
C SER A 80 -5.48 45.88 -61.73
N PRO A 81 -4.95 47.10 -61.67
CA PRO A 81 -3.93 47.44 -60.67
C PRO A 81 -4.46 47.16 -59.26
N LEU A 82 -3.63 46.60 -58.39
CA LEU A 82 -4.02 46.34 -57.00
C LEU A 82 -4.03 47.65 -56.20
N LEU A 83 -5.19 48.17 -55.77
CA LEU A 83 -5.33 49.47 -55.11
C LEU A 83 -5.83 49.34 -53.66
N LEU A 84 -5.10 49.92 -52.69
CA LEU A 84 -5.48 49.92 -51.26
C LEU A 84 -6.62 50.89 -50.89
N LYS A 85 -6.86 51.93 -51.71
CA LYS A 85 -7.94 52.89 -51.50
C LYS A 85 -8.62 53.22 -52.82
N LYS A 86 -9.93 53.44 -52.75
CA LYS A 86 -10.73 53.99 -53.86
C LYS A 86 -10.35 55.45 -54.07
N SER A 87 -9.25 55.68 -54.78
CA SER A 87 -8.79 57.00 -55.18
C SER A 87 -9.46 57.40 -56.50
N ASN A 88 -10.03 58.60 -56.56
CA ASN A 88 -10.48 59.21 -57.83
C ASN A 88 -9.31 59.63 -58.74
N ASN A 89 -8.06 59.36 -58.35
CA ASN A 89 -6.85 59.74 -59.06
C ASN A 89 -6.13 58.48 -59.55
N THR A 90 -6.28 58.16 -60.84
CA THR A 90 -5.79 56.95 -61.52
C THR A 90 -4.27 56.86 -61.70
N LYS A 91 -3.47 57.74 -61.06
CA LYS A 91 -2.02 57.86 -61.28
C LYS A 91 -1.13 57.36 -60.14
N ALA A 92 -1.68 56.94 -59.00
CA ALA A 92 -0.90 56.38 -57.91
C ALA A 92 -1.38 54.95 -57.63
N ASN A 93 -0.68 53.95 -58.16
CA ASN A 93 -0.79 52.60 -57.63
C ASN A 93 0.07 52.54 -56.35
N ASN A 94 -0.56 52.30 -55.21
CA ASN A 94 0.14 52.23 -53.92
C ASN A 94 1.11 51.04 -53.84
N PHE A 95 0.91 50.01 -54.68
CA PHE A 95 1.76 48.82 -54.77
C PHE A 95 2.65 48.80 -56.02
N GLY A 96 2.75 49.90 -56.77
CA GLY A 96 3.61 49.96 -57.98
C GLY A 96 3.09 49.07 -59.12
N SER A 97 3.90 48.14 -59.60
CA SER A 97 3.66 47.32 -60.80
C SER A 97 2.87 46.03 -60.53
N VAL A 98 2.03 46.01 -59.49
CA VAL A 98 1.23 44.85 -59.05
C VAL A 98 -0.20 44.90 -59.58
N TYR A 99 -0.67 43.79 -60.13
CA TYR A 99 -1.97 43.64 -60.78
C TYR A 99 -2.72 42.41 -60.26
N LEU A 100 -4.03 42.55 -60.10
CA LEU A 100 -4.97 41.47 -59.83
C LEU A 100 -5.63 41.03 -61.15
N LEU A 101 -5.55 39.75 -61.46
CA LEU A 101 -6.14 39.09 -62.62
C LEU A 101 -7.29 38.19 -62.15
N GLU A 102 -8.51 38.47 -62.58
CA GLU A 102 -9.70 37.67 -62.25
C GLU A 102 -10.01 36.72 -63.43
N THR A 103 -10.18 35.43 -63.16
CA THR A 103 -10.40 34.37 -64.17
C THR A 103 -11.87 33.93 -64.24
N ALA A 104 -12.19 33.04 -65.18
CA ALA A 104 -13.44 32.30 -65.15
C ALA A 104 -13.39 31.19 -64.09
N GLU A 105 -14.56 30.85 -63.55
CA GLU A 105 -14.71 29.67 -62.71
C GLU A 105 -14.32 28.42 -63.51
N GLY A 106 -13.47 27.57 -62.93
CA GLY A 106 -12.90 26.38 -63.60
C GLY A 106 -11.65 26.64 -64.45
N THR A 107 -11.09 27.86 -64.47
CA THR A 107 -9.74 28.09 -65.02
C THR A 107 -8.68 27.38 -64.16
N ASP A 108 -7.76 26.66 -64.79
CA ASP A 108 -6.56 26.13 -64.15
C ASP A 108 -5.63 27.30 -63.76
N ILE A 109 -5.79 27.75 -62.52
CA ILE A 109 -5.14 28.96 -62.04
C ILE A 109 -3.68 28.72 -61.63
N GLU A 110 -3.31 27.47 -61.34
CA GLU A 110 -1.92 27.08 -61.05
C GLU A 110 -1.09 27.10 -62.32
N ALA A 111 -1.59 26.50 -63.41
CA ALA A 111 -0.93 26.59 -64.71
C ALA A 111 -0.81 28.03 -65.21
N LEU A 112 -1.79 28.88 -64.91
CA LEU A 112 -1.74 30.32 -65.20
C LEU A 112 -0.66 31.03 -64.37
N ARG A 113 -0.56 30.76 -63.05
CA ARG A 113 0.49 31.28 -62.16
C ARG A 113 1.87 30.95 -62.72
N ASP A 114 2.10 29.70 -63.04
CA ASP A 114 3.40 29.21 -63.52
C ASP A 114 3.77 29.81 -64.87
N ALA A 115 2.80 29.94 -65.79
CA ALA A 115 3.02 30.59 -67.07
C ALA A 115 3.37 32.08 -66.92
N TYR A 116 2.76 32.78 -65.96
CA TYR A 116 3.11 34.16 -65.66
C TYR A 116 4.50 34.28 -65.00
N ALA A 117 4.85 33.37 -64.08
CA ALA A 117 6.16 33.36 -63.41
C ALA A 117 7.32 33.15 -64.39
N GLN A 118 7.09 32.52 -65.56
CA GLN A 118 8.10 32.33 -66.60
C GLN A 118 8.31 33.55 -67.52
N LEU A 119 7.49 34.60 -67.43
CA LEU A 119 7.66 35.79 -68.26
C LEU A 119 8.85 36.65 -67.76
N PRO A 120 9.78 37.09 -68.64
CA PRO A 120 10.98 37.82 -68.21
C PRO A 120 10.67 39.21 -67.62
N GLU A 121 9.49 39.76 -67.92
CA GLU A 121 8.93 41.00 -67.37
C GLU A 121 8.22 40.85 -66.01
N VAL A 122 7.97 39.63 -65.54
CA VAL A 122 7.31 39.33 -64.26
C VAL A 122 8.38 39.16 -63.18
N GLU A 123 8.13 39.72 -62.00
CA GLU A 123 8.94 39.56 -60.80
C GLU A 123 8.43 38.38 -59.97
N TYR A 124 7.11 38.31 -59.77
CA TYR A 124 6.44 37.13 -59.22
C TYR A 124 4.97 37.07 -59.67
N ALA A 125 4.40 35.86 -59.63
CA ALA A 125 2.99 35.61 -59.79
C ALA A 125 2.54 34.64 -58.70
N GLU A 126 1.46 34.96 -58.01
CA GLU A 126 0.93 34.20 -56.88
C GLU A 126 -0.59 34.12 -56.95
N ILE A 127 -1.17 33.05 -56.44
CA ILE A 127 -2.63 32.89 -56.40
C ILE A 127 -3.19 33.80 -55.32
N ASN A 128 -4.27 34.50 -55.62
CA ASN A 128 -4.95 35.34 -54.64
C ASN A 128 -5.77 34.44 -53.69
N GLN A 129 -5.19 34.14 -52.55
CA GLN A 129 -5.80 33.30 -51.52
C GLN A 129 -6.69 34.13 -50.59
N ILE A 130 -7.61 33.45 -49.89
CA ILE A 130 -8.22 34.02 -48.68
C ILE A 130 -7.13 33.96 -47.59
N VAL A 131 -6.99 35.05 -46.82
CA VAL A 131 -6.16 35.06 -45.61
C VAL A 131 -7.08 34.72 -44.44
N GLU A 132 -6.74 33.68 -43.70
CA GLU A 132 -7.44 33.29 -42.48
C GLU A 132 -6.90 34.09 -41.28
N PHE A 133 -7.78 34.41 -40.34
CA PHE A 133 -7.33 34.82 -39.01
C PHE A 133 -6.99 33.52 -38.29
N HIS A 134 -5.71 33.31 -37.96
CA HIS A 134 -5.30 32.23 -37.08
C HIS A 134 -5.82 32.59 -35.68
N GLU A 135 -6.95 32.01 -35.28
CA GLU A 135 -7.47 32.12 -33.91
C GLU A 135 -6.65 31.15 -33.06
N LEU A 136 -5.47 31.60 -32.64
CA LEU A 136 -4.80 31.01 -31.48
C LEU A 136 -5.68 31.26 -30.23
N PRO A 137 -5.55 30.41 -29.20
CA PRO A 137 -6.24 30.58 -27.93
C PRO A 137 -6.20 32.03 -27.42
N ASP A 138 -7.34 32.54 -26.93
CA ASP A 138 -7.46 33.91 -26.41
C ASP A 138 -7.01 34.06 -24.93
N ASP A 139 -6.54 32.96 -24.35
CA ASP A 139 -6.07 32.82 -22.98
C ASP A 139 -4.84 33.70 -22.70
N SER A 140 -4.87 34.38 -21.55
CA SER A 140 -3.99 35.53 -21.30
C SER A 140 -2.48 35.21 -21.22
N LEU A 141 -2.16 33.96 -20.88
CA LEU A 141 -0.81 33.41 -20.74
C LEU A 141 -0.44 32.42 -21.86
N TYR A 142 -1.33 32.13 -22.82
CA TYR A 142 -1.05 31.19 -23.93
C TYR A 142 0.22 31.56 -24.69
N GLN A 143 0.46 32.85 -24.90
CA GLN A 143 1.68 33.34 -25.55
C GLN A 143 2.99 32.94 -24.84
N TYR A 144 2.94 32.48 -23.59
CA TYR A 144 4.08 32.02 -22.81
C TYR A 144 4.19 30.50 -22.72
N GLN A 145 3.24 29.73 -23.27
CA GLN A 145 3.25 28.27 -23.30
C GLN A 145 4.05 27.76 -24.51
N TRP A 146 5.37 27.94 -24.46
CA TRP A 146 6.27 27.48 -25.52
C TRP A 146 6.07 26.00 -25.84
N SER A 147 5.76 25.16 -24.85
CA SER A 147 5.60 23.73 -25.03
C SER A 147 4.47 23.35 -25.98
N LEU A 148 3.46 24.19 -26.15
CA LEU A 148 2.33 23.98 -27.08
C LEU A 148 2.56 24.58 -28.46
N SER A 149 3.30 25.69 -28.51
CA SER A 149 3.66 26.39 -29.75
C SER A 149 4.83 27.35 -29.46
N ASN A 150 5.97 27.09 -30.08
CA ASN A 150 7.22 27.80 -29.92
C ASN A 150 7.60 28.45 -31.25
N SER A 151 7.25 29.72 -31.40
CA SER A 151 7.65 30.59 -32.50
C SER A 151 8.97 31.34 -32.24
N GLY A 152 9.76 30.87 -31.27
CA GLY A 152 10.90 31.61 -30.70
C GLY A 152 10.49 32.82 -29.87
N GLN A 153 9.28 32.81 -29.29
CA GLN A 153 8.77 33.90 -28.46
C GLN A 153 9.40 33.94 -27.07
N LEU A 154 9.32 35.12 -26.43
CA LEU A 154 9.67 35.27 -25.02
C LEU A 154 8.68 34.50 -24.14
N HIS A 155 9.19 33.61 -23.30
CA HIS A 155 8.41 32.85 -22.32
C HIS A 155 9.15 32.75 -20.98
N TYR A 156 8.42 32.35 -19.93
CA TYR A 156 8.95 32.24 -18.57
C TYR A 156 9.93 31.06 -18.45
N HIS A 157 11.04 31.27 -17.76
CA HIS A 157 12.03 30.24 -17.48
C HIS A 157 12.55 30.38 -16.04
N VAL A 158 12.90 29.26 -15.41
CA VAL A 158 13.50 29.23 -14.07
C VAL A 158 15.01 29.06 -14.22
N LEU A 159 15.80 30.00 -13.71
CA LEU A 159 17.26 29.87 -13.69
C LEU A 159 17.74 29.40 -12.31
N ARG A 160 18.26 28.17 -12.27
CA ARG A 160 18.85 27.59 -11.07
C ARG A 160 20.22 28.15 -10.74
N ASN A 161 20.38 28.70 -9.53
CA ASN A 161 21.66 29.22 -9.04
C ASN A 161 22.38 28.19 -8.15
N TYR A 162 23.09 27.23 -8.76
CA TYR A 162 23.80 26.16 -8.04
C TYR A 162 24.66 26.69 -6.87
N GLY A 163 24.29 26.30 -5.65
CA GLY A 163 24.96 26.67 -4.40
C GLY A 163 24.33 27.82 -3.60
N ASN A 164 23.21 28.40 -4.06
CA ASN A 164 22.38 29.36 -3.31
C ASN A 164 20.88 29.07 -3.54
N TYR A 165 20.05 29.28 -2.51
CA TYR A 165 18.61 28.99 -2.53
C TYR A 165 17.76 30.12 -3.13
N ASN A 166 18.16 30.59 -4.33
CA ASN A 166 17.62 31.78 -4.96
C ASN A 166 17.47 31.57 -6.48
N ASP A 167 16.57 30.68 -6.90
CA ASP A 167 16.20 30.61 -8.31
C ASP A 167 15.53 31.93 -8.76
N GLU A 168 15.68 32.27 -10.04
CA GLU A 168 15.10 33.50 -10.61
C GLU A 168 14.15 33.17 -11.77
N LEU A 169 12.94 33.73 -11.72
CA LEU A 169 12.02 33.74 -12.85
C LEU A 169 12.49 34.78 -13.87
N VAL A 170 12.84 34.33 -15.06
CA VAL A 170 13.31 35.17 -16.17
C VAL A 170 12.50 34.93 -17.43
N MET A 171 12.68 35.80 -18.44
CA MET A 171 12.08 35.61 -19.76
C MET A 171 13.20 35.30 -20.77
N LEU A 172 13.12 34.15 -21.43
CA LEU A 172 14.07 33.69 -22.46
C LEU A 172 13.31 33.36 -23.76
N ASN A 173 14.05 33.19 -24.86
CA ASN A 173 13.49 32.69 -26.12
C ASN A 173 13.99 31.26 -26.34
N GLY A 174 13.09 30.38 -26.77
CA GLY A 174 13.41 29.04 -27.24
C GLY A 174 13.79 29.02 -28.72
N ILE A 175 13.99 27.82 -29.25
CA ILE A 175 14.15 27.55 -30.68
C ILE A 175 12.76 27.43 -31.32
N ASP A 176 12.56 28.12 -32.43
CA ASP A 176 11.37 28.00 -33.27
C ASP A 176 11.11 26.53 -33.62
N ASP A 177 9.86 26.07 -33.53
CA ASP A 177 9.43 24.69 -33.80
C ASP A 177 9.85 23.67 -32.71
N ALA A 178 10.42 24.12 -31.59
CA ALA A 178 10.75 23.25 -30.46
C ALA A 178 9.55 23.07 -29.50
N ASP A 179 8.51 22.37 -29.95
CA ASP A 179 7.24 22.16 -29.24
C ASP A 179 6.46 20.91 -29.74
N ILE A 180 5.23 20.68 -29.26
CA ILE A 180 4.44 19.48 -29.61
C ILE A 180 3.40 19.69 -30.75
N ASP A 181 3.50 20.78 -31.50
CA ASP A 181 2.63 21.17 -32.61
C ASP A 181 1.13 21.31 -32.26
N VAL A 182 0.81 21.76 -31.04
CA VAL A 182 -0.58 21.98 -30.62
C VAL A 182 -1.16 23.26 -31.24
N GLY A 183 -0.32 24.27 -31.51
CA GLY A 183 -0.72 25.49 -32.20
C GLY A 183 -1.35 25.21 -33.58
N GLU A 184 -0.80 24.25 -34.32
CA GLU A 184 -1.23 23.77 -35.63
C GLU A 184 -2.61 23.11 -35.54
N VAL A 185 -2.85 22.37 -34.46
CA VAL A 185 -4.13 21.72 -34.16
C VAL A 185 -5.20 22.74 -33.79
N TYR A 186 -4.88 23.78 -33.01
CA TYR A 186 -5.84 24.86 -32.74
C TYR A 186 -6.23 25.63 -34.01
N GLN A 187 -5.28 25.81 -34.91
CA GLN A 187 -5.54 26.44 -36.20
C GLN A 187 -6.39 25.54 -37.11
N ASN A 188 -6.17 24.22 -37.05
CA ASN A 188 -6.84 23.23 -37.88
C ASN A 188 -7.48 22.11 -37.02
N PRO A 189 -8.49 22.42 -36.20
CA PRO A 189 -9.04 21.45 -35.26
C PRO A 189 -9.74 20.31 -36.02
N PRO A 190 -9.69 19.08 -35.50
CA PRO A 190 -10.43 17.96 -36.08
C PRO A 190 -11.92 18.26 -36.23
N ASP A 191 -12.55 17.81 -37.31
CA ASP A 191 -13.93 18.15 -37.66
C ASP A 191 -14.99 17.28 -36.97
N ARG A 192 -14.57 16.16 -36.37
CA ARG A 192 -15.41 15.25 -35.58
C ARG A 192 -14.62 14.73 -34.39
N THR A 193 -15.06 15.06 -33.19
CA THR A 193 -14.48 14.56 -31.94
C THR A 193 -15.58 14.09 -30.99
N VAL A 194 -15.22 13.26 -30.02
CA VAL A 194 -16.02 12.93 -28.84
C VAL A 194 -15.33 13.44 -27.59
N THR A 195 -16.08 13.62 -26.51
CA THR A 195 -15.48 13.90 -25.20
C THR A 195 -14.74 12.67 -24.70
N VAL A 196 -13.53 12.89 -24.19
CA VAL A 196 -12.64 11.88 -23.61
C VAL A 196 -12.41 12.15 -22.12
N VAL A 197 -12.03 11.13 -21.39
CA VAL A 197 -11.71 11.22 -19.95
C VAL A 197 -10.23 10.89 -19.74
N ALA A 198 -9.50 11.76 -19.06
CA ALA A 198 -8.12 11.52 -18.63
C ALA A 198 -8.08 11.39 -17.11
N ALA A 199 -7.61 10.24 -16.62
CA ALA A 199 -7.38 10.00 -15.20
C ALA A 199 -6.01 10.55 -14.79
N ILE A 200 -5.99 11.28 -13.67
CA ILE A 200 -4.78 11.85 -13.07
C ILE A 200 -4.55 11.10 -11.77
N ILE A 201 -3.66 10.12 -11.81
CA ILE A 201 -3.26 9.35 -10.62
C ILE A 201 -2.07 10.11 -10.02
N ASP A 202 -2.35 10.97 -9.03
CA ASP A 202 -1.40 11.97 -8.51
C ASP A 202 -1.82 12.50 -7.11
N THR A 203 -1.37 13.67 -6.70
CA THR A 203 -1.66 14.30 -5.39
C THR A 203 -3.07 14.87 -5.23
N GLY A 204 -3.96 14.60 -6.20
CA GLY A 204 -5.30 15.18 -6.32
C GLY A 204 -5.37 16.34 -7.32
N VAL A 205 -6.57 16.91 -7.47
CA VAL A 205 -6.87 17.98 -8.44
C VAL A 205 -7.67 19.10 -7.77
N ASP A 206 -7.28 20.36 -7.99
CA ASP A 206 -8.06 21.53 -7.56
C ASP A 206 -9.30 21.69 -8.48
N MET A 207 -10.40 21.06 -8.07
CA MET A 207 -11.65 21.00 -8.82
C MET A 207 -12.33 22.38 -8.97
N ASP A 208 -12.01 23.32 -8.08
CA ASP A 208 -12.55 24.68 -8.07
C ASP A 208 -11.68 25.67 -8.86
N HIS A 209 -10.55 25.22 -9.42
CA HIS A 209 -9.65 26.10 -10.16
C HIS A 209 -10.39 26.74 -11.34
N PRO A 210 -10.40 28.09 -11.48
CA PRO A 210 -11.24 28.79 -12.46
C PRO A 210 -10.92 28.43 -13.92
N ASP A 211 -9.71 27.93 -14.15
CA ASP A 211 -9.17 27.52 -15.44
C ASP A 211 -9.20 25.99 -15.67
N LEU A 212 -9.88 25.25 -14.79
CA LEU A 212 -10.01 23.77 -14.87
C LEU A 212 -11.42 23.27 -14.56
N ALA A 213 -12.17 23.93 -13.68
CA ALA A 213 -13.46 23.47 -13.15
C ALA A 213 -14.48 23.05 -14.23
N ALA A 214 -14.47 23.70 -15.40
CA ALA A 214 -15.37 23.36 -16.51
C ALA A 214 -15.00 22.04 -17.22
N ASN A 215 -13.80 21.53 -16.97
CA ASN A 215 -13.20 20.32 -17.53
C ASN A 215 -12.98 19.23 -16.49
N ILE A 216 -13.48 19.36 -15.26
CA ILE A 216 -13.50 18.25 -14.30
C ILE A 216 -14.51 17.18 -14.77
N TRP A 217 -14.13 15.92 -14.66
CA TRP A 217 -14.99 14.78 -14.92
C TRP A 217 -16.07 14.71 -13.84
N ILE A 218 -17.29 14.44 -14.28
CA ILE A 218 -18.42 14.19 -13.39
C ILE A 218 -18.85 12.76 -13.68
N ASN A 219 -18.85 11.90 -12.67
CA ASN A 219 -19.35 10.54 -12.80
C ASN A 219 -20.82 10.60 -13.25
N PRO A 220 -21.17 10.15 -14.48
CA PRO A 220 -22.54 10.23 -14.97
C PRO A 220 -23.48 9.24 -14.27
N GLY A 221 -22.94 8.27 -13.54
CA GLY A 221 -23.69 7.30 -12.76
C GLY A 221 -24.13 7.81 -11.38
N GLU A 222 -23.47 8.85 -10.86
CA GLU A 222 -23.66 9.34 -9.50
C GLU A 222 -24.71 10.46 -9.36
N ILE A 223 -25.43 10.46 -8.24
CA ILE A 223 -26.25 11.59 -7.78
C ILE A 223 -25.53 12.24 -6.59
N PRO A 224 -24.92 13.43 -6.77
CA PRO A 224 -24.09 14.05 -5.74
C PRO A 224 -24.78 14.22 -4.38
N ASP A 225 -24.03 13.92 -3.31
CA ASP A 225 -24.34 14.14 -1.90
C ASP A 225 -25.56 13.34 -1.39
N ASN A 226 -25.83 12.15 -1.93
CA ASN A 226 -26.95 11.32 -1.51
C ASN A 226 -26.55 10.19 -0.53
N GLY A 227 -25.25 9.93 -0.36
CA GLY A 227 -24.70 8.88 0.50
C GLY A 227 -24.89 7.47 -0.04
N ILE A 228 -25.08 7.30 -1.34
CA ILE A 228 -25.37 6.03 -2.04
C ILE A 228 -24.39 5.94 -3.22
N ASP A 229 -23.78 4.77 -3.40
CA ASP A 229 -23.13 4.40 -4.67
C ASP A 229 -24.25 4.05 -5.68
N ASP A 230 -24.56 4.99 -6.58
CA ASP A 230 -25.68 4.92 -7.51
C ASP A 230 -25.36 4.12 -8.78
N ASP A 231 -24.07 4.01 -9.12
CA ASP A 231 -23.55 3.37 -10.32
C ASP A 231 -22.98 1.96 -10.09
N HIS A 232 -22.97 1.53 -8.82
CA HIS A 232 -22.63 0.19 -8.36
C HIS A 232 -21.15 -0.13 -8.61
N ASN A 233 -20.28 0.88 -8.50
CA ASN A 233 -18.84 0.74 -8.68
C ASN A 233 -18.07 0.46 -7.37
N GLY A 234 -18.73 0.54 -6.21
CA GLY A 234 -18.17 0.32 -4.88
C GLY A 234 -17.69 1.59 -4.17
N TYR A 235 -17.87 2.77 -4.77
CA TYR A 235 -17.39 4.05 -4.26
C TYR A 235 -18.57 5.02 -4.08
N ILE A 236 -18.87 5.36 -2.83
CA ILE A 236 -20.04 6.21 -2.50
C ILE A 236 -19.76 7.66 -2.90
N ASP A 237 -20.66 8.27 -3.69
CA ASP A 237 -20.61 9.69 -4.07
C ASP A 237 -19.28 10.10 -4.73
N ASP A 238 -18.66 9.24 -5.54
CA ASP A 238 -17.38 9.46 -6.24
C ASP A 238 -17.48 10.41 -7.45
N VAL A 239 -18.20 11.51 -7.26
CA VAL A 239 -18.66 12.45 -8.29
C VAL A 239 -17.55 12.95 -9.20
N ASN A 240 -16.33 13.15 -8.68
CA ASN A 240 -15.20 13.71 -9.43
C ASN A 240 -13.95 12.82 -9.43
N GLY A 241 -14.10 11.58 -8.96
CA GLY A 241 -13.01 10.64 -8.70
C GLY A 241 -12.93 10.27 -7.21
N TRP A 242 -11.76 9.81 -6.78
CA TRP A 242 -11.60 9.18 -5.47
C TRP A 242 -10.28 9.56 -4.79
N ASP A 243 -10.29 9.64 -3.47
CA ASP A 243 -9.13 9.86 -2.62
C ASP A 243 -8.62 8.56 -2.00
N TYR A 244 -7.47 8.08 -2.47
CA TYR A 244 -6.74 6.97 -1.89
C TYR A 244 -5.61 7.42 -0.94
N ALA A 245 -5.49 8.72 -0.64
CA ALA A 245 -4.53 9.23 0.33
C ALA A 245 -4.81 8.66 1.72
N ALA A 246 -3.74 8.32 2.42
CA ALA A 246 -3.80 7.44 3.56
C ALA A 246 -4.06 8.22 4.85
N THR A 247 -5.10 7.81 5.58
CA THR A 247 -4.92 7.55 7.00
C THR A 247 -4.01 6.30 7.13
N LEU A 248 -3.24 6.16 8.21
CA LEU A 248 -2.39 4.96 8.42
C LEU A 248 -3.21 3.65 8.53
N ASP A 249 -4.54 3.75 8.50
CA ASP A 249 -5.49 2.65 8.45
C ASP A 249 -5.66 2.18 7.00
N PRO A 250 -5.18 0.99 6.66
CA PRO A 250 -5.23 0.55 5.29
C PRO A 250 -6.59 -0.16 4.99
N LEU A 251 -7.52 -0.26 5.96
CA LEU A 251 -8.95 -0.57 5.74
C LEU A 251 -9.78 0.65 5.37
N ASP A 252 -9.24 1.87 5.54
CA ASP A 252 -9.89 3.08 5.07
C ASP A 252 -10.09 2.95 3.55
N PRO A 253 -11.33 2.86 3.03
CA PRO A 253 -11.55 2.74 1.59
C PRO A 253 -11.12 4.01 0.85
N GLY A 254 -10.75 5.06 1.58
CA GLY A 254 -10.61 6.40 1.04
C GLY A 254 -11.94 7.14 1.13
N ASP A 255 -11.97 8.33 0.55
CA ASP A 255 -13.19 9.12 0.47
C ASP A 255 -13.39 9.74 -0.92
N ASN A 256 -14.49 10.45 -1.08
CA ASN A 256 -14.87 11.08 -2.33
C ASN A 256 -14.29 12.49 -2.51
N ASP A 257 -13.22 12.86 -1.79
CA ASP A 257 -12.56 14.17 -1.88
C ASP A 257 -11.16 14.10 -2.53
N PRO A 258 -11.06 13.98 -3.88
CA PRO A 258 -9.79 13.99 -4.60
C PRO A 258 -9.14 15.39 -4.69
N THR A 259 -9.48 16.34 -3.81
CA THR A 259 -8.92 17.70 -3.82
C THR A 259 -7.42 17.68 -3.58
N ASP A 260 -6.68 18.40 -4.43
CA ASP A 260 -5.22 18.46 -4.39
C ASP A 260 -4.67 19.02 -3.08
N SER A 261 -3.83 18.22 -2.40
CA SER A 261 -3.19 18.60 -1.14
C SER A 261 -1.73 19.05 -1.30
N TYR A 262 -1.16 18.98 -2.50
CA TYR A 262 0.27 19.29 -2.76
C TYR A 262 0.51 20.23 -3.95
N GLY A 263 -0.37 20.25 -4.94
CA GLY A 263 -0.31 21.10 -6.14
C GLY A 263 0.29 20.43 -7.39
N HIS A 264 0.80 19.21 -7.29
CA HIS A 264 1.45 18.51 -8.41
C HIS A 264 0.41 17.99 -9.43
N GLY A 265 -0.64 17.32 -8.96
CA GLY A 265 -1.71 16.79 -9.82
C GLY A 265 -2.51 17.89 -10.54
N THR A 266 -2.75 19.03 -9.89
CA THR A 266 -3.39 20.20 -10.54
C THR A 266 -2.55 20.77 -11.68
N HIS A 267 -1.22 20.81 -11.52
CA HIS A 267 -0.30 21.29 -12.58
C HIS A 267 -0.35 20.36 -13.80
N CYS A 268 -0.30 19.05 -13.57
CA CYS A 268 -0.44 18.02 -14.60
C CYS A 268 -1.80 18.11 -15.31
N SER A 269 -2.89 18.25 -14.55
CA SER A 269 -4.26 18.39 -15.07
C SER A 269 -4.41 19.59 -16.00
N GLY A 270 -3.77 20.72 -15.65
CA GLY A 270 -3.76 21.94 -16.45
C GLY A 270 -3.09 21.80 -17.81
N ILE A 271 -2.01 21.03 -17.88
CA ILE A 271 -1.30 20.74 -19.15
C ILE A 271 -2.23 19.99 -20.09
N ILE A 272 -2.96 18.98 -19.58
CA ILE A 272 -3.89 18.18 -20.37
C ILE A 272 -5.12 18.99 -20.78
N ALA A 273 -5.81 19.60 -19.82
CA ALA A 273 -7.18 20.08 -20.02
C ALA A 273 -7.49 21.43 -19.35
N GLY A 274 -6.50 22.32 -19.20
CA GLY A 274 -6.78 23.74 -18.94
C GLY A 274 -7.82 24.29 -19.93
N VAL A 275 -8.78 25.05 -19.44
CA VAL A 275 -9.95 25.47 -20.24
C VAL A 275 -9.52 26.48 -21.31
N THR A 276 -9.53 26.07 -22.57
CA THR A 276 -9.05 26.89 -23.68
C THR A 276 -10.11 27.89 -24.15
N ASN A 277 -9.68 29.06 -24.61
CA ASN A 277 -10.52 30.18 -25.09
C ASN A 277 -11.49 30.75 -24.04
N ASN A 278 -11.06 30.85 -22.78
CA ASN A 278 -11.87 31.41 -21.69
C ASN A 278 -11.43 32.83 -21.27
N ASN A 279 -10.45 33.42 -21.98
CA ASN A 279 -9.85 34.74 -21.74
C ASN A 279 -9.06 34.88 -20.42
N ILE A 280 -8.76 33.79 -19.71
CA ILE A 280 -7.89 33.80 -18.53
C ILE A 280 -6.73 32.82 -18.74
N GLY A 281 -5.67 32.94 -17.94
CA GLY A 281 -4.72 31.83 -17.80
C GLY A 281 -4.13 31.19 -19.04
N ILE A 282 -4.12 29.86 -19.03
CA ILE A 282 -3.44 28.99 -20.00
C ILE A 282 -4.44 28.20 -20.85
N ALA A 283 -3.98 27.61 -21.95
CA ALA A 283 -4.72 26.62 -22.73
C ALA A 283 -4.20 25.21 -22.43
N GLY A 284 -5.09 24.22 -22.29
CA GLY A 284 -4.73 22.80 -22.17
C GLY A 284 -4.76 22.09 -23.52
N ILE A 285 -3.93 21.07 -23.71
CA ILE A 285 -3.74 20.36 -24.99
C ILE A 285 -5.05 19.80 -25.58
N ALA A 286 -5.91 19.25 -24.73
CA ALA A 286 -7.13 18.54 -25.11
C ALA A 286 -8.38 19.32 -24.69
N ASP A 287 -8.83 20.23 -25.56
CA ASP A 287 -9.97 21.14 -25.31
C ASP A 287 -11.33 20.41 -25.04
N ASN A 288 -11.45 19.14 -25.45
CA ASN A 288 -12.63 18.30 -25.19
C ASN A 288 -12.31 17.09 -24.29
N CYS A 289 -11.51 17.31 -23.26
CA CYS A 289 -11.13 16.32 -22.26
C CYS A 289 -11.75 16.64 -20.89
N ARG A 290 -12.10 15.59 -20.15
CA ARG A 290 -12.53 15.66 -18.75
C ARG A 290 -11.47 15.05 -17.85
N ILE A 291 -11.18 15.69 -16.72
CA ILE A 291 -10.17 15.25 -15.75
C ILE A 291 -10.82 14.47 -14.61
N MET A 292 -10.50 13.20 -14.49
CA MET A 292 -10.85 12.34 -13.36
C MET A 292 -9.71 12.37 -12.34
N GLY A 293 -9.96 12.87 -11.14
CA GLY A 293 -8.93 13.00 -10.10
C GLY A 293 -8.81 11.74 -9.26
N LEU A 294 -7.62 11.14 -9.21
CA LEU A 294 -7.35 9.98 -8.35
C LEU A 294 -6.17 10.32 -7.45
N LYS A 295 -6.51 10.66 -6.21
CA LYS A 295 -5.56 11.23 -5.27
C LYS A 295 -4.87 10.12 -4.47
N PHE A 296 -3.58 10.29 -4.21
CA PHE A 296 -2.84 9.53 -3.22
C PHE A 296 -1.74 10.40 -2.59
N ASP A 297 -1.22 9.99 -1.42
CA ASP A 297 -0.12 10.71 -0.77
C ASP A 297 1.22 10.50 -1.48
N PRO A 298 2.20 11.42 -1.41
CA PRO A 298 3.50 11.29 -2.07
C PRO A 298 4.30 10.01 -1.78
N LEU A 299 3.90 9.24 -0.76
CA LEU A 299 4.42 7.90 -0.45
C LEU A 299 3.26 6.90 -0.44
N PRO A 300 2.64 6.63 -1.61
CA PRO A 300 1.46 5.78 -1.66
C PRO A 300 1.83 4.32 -1.50
N LEU A 301 0.91 3.52 -0.97
CA LEU A 301 1.04 2.07 -0.99
C LEU A 301 0.81 1.54 -2.41
N THR A 302 1.54 0.48 -2.76
CA THR A 302 1.40 -0.24 -4.03
C THR A 302 -0.05 -0.65 -4.31
N SER A 303 -0.77 -1.12 -3.29
CA SER A 303 -2.19 -1.50 -3.38
C SER A 303 -3.11 -0.33 -3.76
N ARG A 304 -2.82 0.88 -3.27
CA ARG A 304 -3.59 2.10 -3.59
C ARG A 304 -3.33 2.57 -5.02
N ILE A 305 -2.09 2.46 -5.49
CA ILE A 305 -1.76 2.74 -6.91
C ILE A 305 -2.52 1.77 -7.81
N ALA A 306 -2.49 0.46 -7.50
CA ALA A 306 -3.21 -0.54 -8.27
C ALA A 306 -4.72 -0.26 -8.27
N ALA A 307 -5.32 0.02 -7.11
CA ALA A 307 -6.74 0.36 -6.98
C ALA A 307 -7.12 1.60 -7.83
N ALA A 308 -6.30 2.66 -7.80
CA ALA A 308 -6.53 3.84 -8.64
C ALA A 308 -6.45 3.53 -10.15
N ILE A 309 -5.51 2.68 -10.59
CA ILE A 309 -5.43 2.25 -11.99
C ILE A 309 -6.67 1.44 -12.40
N ILE A 310 -7.11 0.52 -11.54
CA ILE A 310 -8.34 -0.27 -11.76
C ILE A 310 -9.56 0.65 -11.79
N TYR A 311 -9.68 1.61 -10.86
CA TYR A 311 -10.75 2.59 -10.84
C TYR A 311 -10.81 3.39 -12.15
N ALA A 312 -9.66 3.86 -12.64
CA ALA A 312 -9.61 4.59 -13.91
C ALA A 312 -10.16 3.74 -15.07
N ALA A 313 -9.78 2.46 -15.13
CA ALA A 313 -10.24 1.52 -16.14
C ALA A 313 -11.74 1.20 -16.02
N ASP A 314 -12.23 1.08 -14.79
CA ASP A 314 -13.60 0.70 -14.48
C ASP A 314 -14.58 1.85 -14.58
N ASN A 315 -14.13 3.10 -14.40
CA ASN A 315 -14.95 4.31 -14.48
C ASN A 315 -14.81 5.06 -15.81
N GLY A 316 -14.24 4.41 -16.83
CA GLY A 316 -14.30 4.87 -18.21
C GLY A 316 -13.28 5.95 -18.57
N ALA A 317 -12.11 5.97 -17.93
CA ALA A 317 -10.98 6.74 -18.44
C ALA A 317 -10.56 6.22 -19.82
N ASP A 318 -10.13 7.14 -20.69
CA ASP A 318 -9.55 6.82 -22.01
C ASP A 318 -8.02 6.83 -21.96
N VAL A 319 -7.45 7.68 -21.09
CA VAL A 319 -6.02 7.90 -20.92
C VAL A 319 -5.70 8.04 -19.43
N VAL A 320 -4.58 7.49 -18.99
CA VAL A 320 -4.08 7.62 -17.62
C VAL A 320 -2.74 8.33 -17.62
N ASN A 321 -2.62 9.36 -16.80
CA ASN A 321 -1.36 10.06 -16.55
C ASN A 321 -0.79 9.61 -15.19
N MET A 322 0.36 8.94 -15.20
CA MET A 322 1.11 8.54 -14.01
C MET A 322 2.41 9.35 -13.93
N SER A 323 2.35 10.51 -13.29
CA SER A 323 3.49 11.44 -13.14
C SER A 323 4.30 11.18 -11.86
N PHE A 324 4.42 9.92 -11.47
CA PHE A 324 5.16 9.43 -10.31
C PHE A 324 6.05 8.25 -10.70
N GLY A 325 6.94 7.84 -9.79
CA GLY A 325 7.63 6.57 -9.96
C GLY A 325 8.54 6.18 -8.80
N PHE A 326 8.90 4.90 -8.80
CA PHE A 326 9.73 4.25 -7.79
C PHE A 326 10.73 3.30 -8.45
N ASN A 327 11.75 2.88 -7.71
CA ASN A 327 12.92 2.14 -8.22
C ASN A 327 12.84 0.61 -8.06
N TYR A 328 11.63 0.07 -7.85
CA TYR A 328 11.37 -1.37 -7.70
C TYR A 328 10.21 -1.79 -8.61
N ARG A 329 10.23 -3.04 -9.09
CA ARG A 329 9.12 -3.62 -9.85
C ARG A 329 8.07 -4.16 -8.89
N SER A 330 6.78 -3.99 -9.22
CA SER A 330 5.67 -4.60 -8.48
C SER A 330 4.80 -5.40 -9.45
N ASP A 331 4.60 -6.69 -9.17
CA ASP A 331 3.72 -7.52 -10.01
C ASP A 331 2.25 -7.05 -9.90
N LEU A 332 1.79 -6.60 -8.72
CA LEU A 332 0.43 -6.08 -8.54
C LEU A 332 0.14 -4.83 -9.39
N ILE A 333 1.09 -3.88 -9.45
CA ILE A 333 0.93 -2.70 -10.31
C ILE A 333 0.99 -3.10 -11.78
N GLU A 334 1.82 -4.07 -12.14
CA GLU A 334 1.87 -4.60 -13.51
C GLU A 334 0.55 -5.25 -13.92
N ASP A 335 -0.04 -6.09 -13.06
CA ASP A 335 -1.34 -6.70 -13.28
C ASP A 335 -2.44 -5.62 -13.47
N ALA A 336 -2.40 -4.55 -12.67
CA ALA A 336 -3.35 -3.43 -12.82
C ALA A 336 -3.14 -2.66 -14.13
N ILE A 337 -1.88 -2.44 -14.52
CA ILE A 337 -1.51 -1.83 -15.80
C ILE A 337 -1.97 -2.72 -16.97
N GLU A 338 -1.74 -4.02 -16.91
CA GLU A 338 -2.20 -4.98 -17.93
C GLU A 338 -3.73 -5.03 -18.00
N TYR A 339 -4.40 -5.00 -16.85
CA TYR A 339 -5.86 -4.92 -16.79
C TYR A 339 -6.39 -3.66 -17.48
N ALA A 340 -5.84 -2.48 -17.16
CA ALA A 340 -6.24 -1.22 -17.76
C ALA A 340 -5.95 -1.18 -19.27
N HIS A 341 -4.79 -1.69 -19.68
CA HIS A 341 -4.43 -1.84 -21.09
C HIS A 341 -5.42 -2.74 -21.85
N ASN A 342 -5.77 -3.90 -21.27
CA ASN A 342 -6.74 -4.83 -21.84
C ASN A 342 -8.17 -4.25 -21.91
N LYS A 343 -8.52 -3.29 -21.04
CA LYS A 343 -9.76 -2.49 -21.15
C LYS A 343 -9.66 -1.35 -22.18
N GLY A 344 -8.50 -1.16 -22.80
CA GLY A 344 -8.28 -0.25 -23.94
C GLY A 344 -7.81 1.15 -23.55
N LEU A 345 -7.24 1.31 -22.35
CA LEU A 345 -6.72 2.59 -21.85
C LEU A 345 -5.31 2.85 -22.37
N VAL A 346 -5.01 4.12 -22.67
CA VAL A 346 -3.64 4.57 -22.98
C VAL A 346 -2.94 4.96 -21.68
N LEU A 347 -1.84 4.30 -21.35
CA LEU A 347 -1.16 4.46 -20.07
C LEU A 347 0.16 5.23 -20.25
N CYS A 348 0.24 6.47 -19.79
CA CYS A 348 1.44 7.31 -19.88
C CYS A 348 2.15 7.38 -18.53
N ALA A 349 3.46 7.16 -18.51
CA ALA A 349 4.27 7.17 -17.30
C ALA A 349 5.55 8.01 -17.46
N SER A 350 5.89 8.80 -16.43
CA SER A 350 7.11 9.62 -16.42
C SER A 350 8.37 8.78 -16.19
N SER A 351 9.45 9.01 -16.96
CA SER A 351 10.67 8.19 -16.86
C SER A 351 11.52 8.40 -15.60
N GLY A 352 11.29 9.48 -14.83
CA GLY A 352 12.07 9.86 -13.66
C GLY A 352 12.95 11.10 -13.87
N ASN A 353 13.51 11.63 -12.78
CA ASN A 353 14.14 12.96 -12.74
C ASN A 353 15.60 12.97 -12.24
N ASP A 354 16.28 11.83 -12.26
CA ASP A 354 17.62 11.69 -11.69
C ASP A 354 18.76 11.88 -12.71
N GLY A 355 18.46 11.94 -14.01
CA GLY A 355 19.47 12.02 -15.06
C GLY A 355 20.38 10.78 -15.12
N THR A 356 19.83 9.60 -14.77
CA THR A 356 20.54 8.33 -14.71
C THR A 356 19.96 7.30 -15.68
N TYR A 357 20.59 6.12 -15.76
CA TYR A 357 20.10 4.94 -16.49
C TYR A 357 19.22 4.03 -15.61
N ASN A 358 18.82 4.47 -14.41
CA ASN A 358 18.05 3.63 -13.51
C ASN A 358 16.62 3.45 -14.02
N LEU A 359 16.11 2.22 -14.00
CA LEU A 359 14.74 1.92 -14.38
C LEU A 359 13.78 2.40 -13.29
N VAL A 360 12.72 3.11 -13.68
CA VAL A 360 11.68 3.65 -12.79
C VAL A 360 10.34 3.08 -13.21
N TYR A 361 9.56 2.57 -12.25
CA TYR A 361 8.21 2.05 -12.48
C TYR A 361 7.15 3.06 -12.04
N PRO A 362 5.99 3.17 -12.72
CA PRO A 362 5.48 2.27 -13.75
C PRO A 362 6.06 2.46 -15.17
N ALA A 363 6.90 3.45 -15.41
CA ALA A 363 7.56 3.68 -16.72
C ALA A 363 8.43 2.52 -17.22
N GLY A 364 8.80 1.58 -16.35
CA GLY A 364 9.56 0.39 -16.72
C GLY A 364 8.70 -0.74 -17.30
N TYR A 365 7.37 -0.66 -17.25
CA TYR A 365 6.48 -1.67 -17.79
C TYR A 365 6.28 -1.49 -19.30
N GLU A 366 6.40 -2.58 -20.07
CA GLU A 366 6.34 -2.61 -21.53
C GLU A 366 5.06 -1.98 -22.13
N THR A 367 3.93 -2.19 -21.43
CA THR A 367 2.58 -1.74 -21.80
C THR A 367 2.37 -0.24 -21.58
N THR A 368 3.26 0.45 -20.86
CA THR A 368 3.19 1.90 -20.67
C THR A 368 3.88 2.66 -21.80
N ILE A 369 3.47 3.90 -22.02
CA ILE A 369 4.19 4.86 -22.84
C ILE A 369 5.14 5.62 -21.93
N THR A 370 6.43 5.35 -22.06
CA THR A 370 7.47 5.92 -21.22
C THR A 370 7.92 7.27 -21.74
N VAL A 371 7.71 8.31 -20.93
CA VAL A 371 7.91 9.71 -21.34
C VAL A 371 9.10 10.33 -20.64
N GLY A 372 10.16 10.61 -21.40
CA GLY A 372 11.27 11.46 -20.98
C GLY A 372 11.01 12.95 -21.21
N SER A 373 11.93 13.80 -20.76
CA SER A 373 11.78 15.27 -20.81
C SER A 373 12.69 15.93 -21.83
N SER A 374 12.16 16.91 -22.56
CA SER A 374 12.89 17.86 -23.41
C SER A 374 12.68 19.32 -22.99
N ASN A 375 13.45 20.24 -23.57
CA ASN A 375 13.42 21.68 -23.28
C ASN A 375 13.11 22.54 -24.52
N ASP A 376 13.00 23.85 -24.29
CA ASP A 376 12.70 24.90 -25.29
C ASP A 376 13.76 25.08 -26.38
N SER A 377 14.88 24.37 -26.27
CA SER A 377 16.00 24.36 -27.20
C SER A 377 16.13 23.03 -27.95
N ASP A 378 15.10 22.19 -27.86
CA ASP A 378 15.00 20.89 -28.50
C ASP A 378 16.08 19.89 -28.09
N GLN A 379 16.39 19.89 -26.79
CA GLN A 379 17.35 18.99 -26.18
C GLN A 379 16.66 18.20 -25.08
N VAL A 380 17.08 16.93 -24.91
CA VAL A 380 16.70 16.15 -23.73
C VAL A 380 17.16 16.89 -22.47
N SER A 381 16.24 17.09 -21.53
CA SER A 381 16.50 17.76 -20.26
C SER A 381 17.54 16.99 -19.45
N THR A 382 18.48 17.68 -18.83
CA THR A 382 19.61 17.03 -18.15
C THR A 382 19.20 16.18 -16.95
N PHE A 383 18.01 16.41 -16.40
CA PHE A 383 17.44 15.63 -15.29
C PHE A 383 16.63 14.41 -15.79
N SER A 384 16.31 14.30 -17.07
CA SER A 384 15.50 13.19 -17.57
C SER A 384 16.26 11.88 -17.36
N THR A 385 15.67 10.96 -16.61
CA THR A 385 16.13 9.56 -16.60
C THR A 385 15.99 8.99 -18.02
N TYR A 386 16.99 8.23 -18.44
CA TYR A 386 17.14 7.73 -19.81
C TYR A 386 17.40 6.22 -19.81
N GLY A 387 17.23 5.55 -20.93
CA GLY A 387 17.57 4.15 -21.10
C GLY A 387 16.81 3.46 -22.23
N ASP A 388 16.96 2.14 -22.33
CA ASP A 388 16.37 1.36 -23.43
C ASP A 388 14.83 1.27 -23.37
N HIS A 389 14.24 1.73 -22.28
CA HIS A 389 12.80 1.72 -22.00
C HIS A 389 12.10 3.04 -22.39
N ILE A 390 12.84 4.06 -22.85
CA ILE A 390 12.26 5.35 -23.23
C ILE A 390 11.58 5.22 -24.60
N ASP A 391 10.27 5.44 -24.65
CA ASP A 391 9.54 5.44 -25.93
C ASP A 391 9.74 6.75 -26.69
N LEU A 392 9.57 7.88 -26.01
CA LEU A 392 9.69 9.22 -26.60
C LEU A 392 9.89 10.27 -25.50
N VAL A 393 10.14 11.51 -25.90
CA VAL A 393 10.23 12.65 -24.99
C VAL A 393 9.17 13.72 -25.27
N ALA A 394 8.88 14.55 -24.27
CA ALA A 394 8.00 15.71 -24.42
C ALA A 394 8.51 16.89 -23.57
N PRO A 395 8.09 18.13 -23.86
CA PRO A 395 8.45 19.30 -23.06
C PRO A 395 8.21 19.12 -21.55
N GLY A 396 9.27 19.21 -20.75
CA GLY A 396 9.20 19.04 -19.29
C GLY A 396 10.04 20.04 -18.49
N GLN A 397 10.82 20.90 -19.13
CA GLN A 397 11.62 21.91 -18.44
C GLN A 397 10.97 23.30 -18.54
N SER A 398 10.80 23.98 -17.41
CA SER A 398 10.16 25.30 -17.33
C SER A 398 8.79 25.31 -18.01
N ILE A 399 7.87 24.48 -17.50
CA ILE A 399 6.49 24.36 -17.99
C ILE A 399 5.55 25.21 -17.14
N LEU A 400 4.80 26.09 -17.81
CA LEU A 400 3.76 26.91 -17.21
C LEU A 400 2.45 26.13 -17.13
N SER A 401 1.88 25.99 -15.93
CA SER A 401 0.54 25.43 -15.75
C SER A 401 -0.11 25.93 -14.46
N LEU A 402 -1.25 25.33 -14.11
CA LEU A 402 -2.10 25.69 -12.99
C LEU A 402 -1.39 25.51 -11.65
N ARG A 403 -1.76 26.36 -10.70
CA ARG A 403 -1.32 26.34 -9.31
C ARG A 403 -2.56 26.14 -8.43
N ALA A 404 -2.61 25.02 -7.70
CA ALA A 404 -3.69 24.73 -6.77
C ALA A 404 -3.82 25.81 -5.68
N ASP A 405 -5.04 26.09 -5.22
CA ASP A 405 -5.25 27.06 -4.14
C ASP A 405 -4.49 26.67 -2.87
N LYS A 406 -3.72 27.62 -2.31
CA LYS A 406 -2.92 27.48 -1.08
C LYS A 406 -1.84 26.38 -1.07
N MET A 407 -1.66 25.61 -2.14
CA MET A 407 -0.64 24.58 -2.24
C MET A 407 0.49 25.02 -3.18
N ASP A 408 1.73 24.71 -2.80
CA ASP A 408 2.92 25.00 -3.57
C ASP A 408 3.81 23.76 -3.56
N MET A 409 3.97 23.13 -4.72
CA MET A 409 4.68 21.84 -4.88
C MET A 409 6.10 21.83 -4.29
N TYR A 410 6.78 22.98 -4.25
CA TYR A 410 8.14 23.14 -3.74
C TYR A 410 8.19 23.80 -2.34
N ALA A 411 7.06 23.92 -1.64
CA ALA A 411 6.99 24.53 -0.30
C ALA A 411 7.39 23.57 0.84
N GLY A 412 7.73 22.31 0.57
CA GLY A 412 8.15 21.32 1.58
C GLY A 412 9.63 20.91 1.53
N SER A 413 10.33 21.14 0.41
CA SER A 413 11.71 20.70 0.21
C SER A 413 12.68 21.71 0.82
N TYR A 414 13.38 21.33 1.90
CA TYR A 414 14.34 22.23 2.51
C TYR A 414 15.59 22.41 1.62
N PRO A 415 16.00 23.66 1.31
CA PRO A 415 15.40 24.94 1.70
C PRO A 415 14.33 25.48 0.74
N TYR A 416 13.31 26.09 1.36
CA TYR A 416 12.08 26.59 0.74
C TYR A 416 12.28 27.65 -0.36
N GLU A 417 11.82 27.35 -1.58
CA GLU A 417 11.79 28.30 -2.72
C GLU A 417 10.41 28.45 -3.41
N PRO A 418 9.25 28.40 -2.73
CA PRO A 418 7.95 28.41 -3.43
C PRO A 418 7.68 29.70 -4.22
N GLN A 419 8.24 30.85 -3.80
CA GLN A 419 7.94 32.15 -4.43
C GLN A 419 8.58 32.37 -5.81
N VAL A 420 9.63 31.63 -6.16
CA VAL A 420 10.41 31.89 -7.38
C VAL A 420 9.76 31.31 -8.63
N HIS A 421 8.81 30.40 -8.47
CA HIS A 421 8.11 29.71 -9.55
C HIS A 421 6.75 30.33 -9.89
N ILE A 422 6.20 31.16 -8.99
CA ILE A 422 4.85 31.73 -9.10
C ILE A 422 4.82 32.81 -10.18
N VAL A 423 3.93 32.63 -11.16
CA VAL A 423 3.65 33.62 -12.20
C VAL A 423 2.50 34.55 -11.77
N ASP A 424 1.44 33.97 -11.20
CA ASP A 424 0.34 34.66 -10.52
C ASP A 424 -0.34 33.71 -9.52
N SER A 425 -1.43 34.13 -8.85
CA SER A 425 -2.12 33.36 -7.81
C SER A 425 -2.56 31.95 -8.25
N PHE A 426 -2.85 31.78 -9.54
CA PHE A 426 -3.41 30.57 -10.15
C PHE A 426 -2.42 29.84 -11.09
N TYR A 427 -1.19 30.34 -11.27
CA TYR A 427 -0.27 29.81 -12.27
C TYR A 427 1.18 29.83 -11.79
N TYR A 428 1.92 28.76 -12.07
CA TYR A 428 3.34 28.66 -11.74
C TYR A 428 4.12 27.76 -12.71
N MET A 429 5.45 27.87 -12.61
CA MET A 429 6.40 27.11 -13.41
C MET A 429 6.86 25.84 -12.68
N ALA A 430 6.92 24.71 -13.37
CA ALA A 430 7.52 23.49 -12.86
C ALA A 430 8.47 22.86 -13.88
N SER A 431 9.37 21.99 -13.41
CA SER A 431 10.24 21.18 -14.27
C SER A 431 10.31 19.74 -13.80
N GLY A 432 10.17 18.79 -14.72
CA GLY A 432 10.26 17.36 -14.47
C GLY A 432 9.65 16.54 -15.62
N THR A 433 10.00 15.26 -15.70
CA THR A 433 9.30 14.29 -16.56
C THR A 433 7.83 14.15 -16.18
N SER A 434 7.46 14.51 -14.94
CA SER A 434 6.09 14.70 -14.48
C SER A 434 5.31 15.75 -15.26
N MET A 435 5.97 16.75 -15.87
CA MET A 435 5.34 17.73 -16.76
C MET A 435 5.38 17.28 -18.22
N SER A 436 6.32 16.41 -18.60
CA SER A 436 6.36 15.80 -19.94
C SER A 436 5.26 14.76 -20.14
N CYS A 437 5.04 13.89 -19.15
CA CYS A 437 4.01 12.85 -19.15
C CYS A 437 2.61 13.38 -19.56
N PRO A 438 2.08 14.48 -18.96
CA PRO A 438 0.79 15.03 -19.34
C PRO A 438 0.77 15.65 -20.73
N HIS A 439 1.90 16.02 -21.33
CA HIS A 439 1.91 16.42 -22.75
C HIS A 439 1.55 15.25 -23.67
N VAL A 440 2.09 14.06 -23.37
CA VAL A 440 1.82 12.83 -24.12
C VAL A 440 0.41 12.31 -23.81
N ALA A 441 -0.01 12.35 -22.55
CA ALA A 441 -1.38 12.00 -22.17
C ALA A 441 -2.40 12.94 -22.85
N GLY A 442 -2.13 14.25 -22.90
CA GLY A 442 -2.95 15.22 -23.64
C GLY A 442 -2.99 14.94 -25.14
N ALA A 443 -1.86 14.60 -25.75
CA ALA A 443 -1.81 14.19 -27.15
C ALA A 443 -2.66 12.92 -27.39
N ALA A 444 -2.50 11.89 -26.56
CA ALA A 444 -3.30 10.66 -26.60
C ALA A 444 -4.80 10.93 -26.39
N ALA A 445 -5.16 11.89 -25.54
CA ALA A 445 -6.55 12.30 -25.33
C ALA A 445 -7.15 12.94 -26.58
N VAL A 446 -6.41 13.83 -27.27
CA VAL A 446 -6.85 14.38 -28.56
C VAL A 446 -6.98 13.28 -29.62
N MET A 447 -6.04 12.33 -29.65
CA MET A 447 -6.08 11.16 -30.52
C MET A 447 -7.33 10.30 -30.29
N ARG A 448 -7.64 9.97 -29.04
CA ARG A 448 -8.88 9.26 -28.63
C ARG A 448 -10.13 10.07 -28.93
N SER A 449 -10.09 11.40 -28.85
CA SER A 449 -11.25 12.24 -29.19
C SER A 449 -11.64 12.07 -30.65
N VAL A 450 -10.67 11.88 -31.55
CA VAL A 450 -10.89 11.66 -32.99
C VAL A 450 -11.26 10.20 -33.28
N SER A 451 -10.64 9.26 -32.55
CA SER A 451 -10.78 7.81 -32.75
C SER A 451 -10.97 7.08 -31.40
N PRO A 452 -12.18 7.13 -30.81
CA PRO A 452 -12.41 6.75 -29.41
C PRO A 452 -12.27 5.28 -29.08
N GLY A 453 -12.36 4.38 -30.06
CA GLY A 453 -12.08 2.96 -29.85
C GLY A 453 -10.67 2.57 -30.24
N LEU A 454 -9.80 3.51 -30.64
CA LEU A 454 -8.48 3.14 -31.16
C LEU A 454 -7.66 2.43 -30.07
N ASP A 455 -7.18 1.25 -30.45
CA ASP A 455 -6.35 0.38 -29.62
C ASP A 455 -5.13 1.12 -29.05
N PRO A 456 -4.81 0.93 -27.76
CA PRO A 456 -3.73 1.67 -27.10
C PRO A 456 -2.35 1.39 -27.69
N ASP A 457 -2.06 0.17 -28.17
CA ASP A 457 -0.80 -0.15 -28.83
C ASP A 457 -0.68 0.58 -30.16
N ARG A 458 -1.80 0.72 -30.88
CA ARG A 458 -1.83 1.50 -32.12
C ARG A 458 -1.62 2.99 -31.86
N ILE A 459 -2.11 3.53 -30.73
CA ILE A 459 -1.84 4.91 -30.30
C ILE A 459 -0.36 5.09 -29.98
N LYS A 460 0.23 4.21 -29.16
CA LYS A 460 1.67 4.21 -28.84
C LYS A 460 2.52 4.16 -30.12
N GLN A 461 2.17 3.28 -31.04
CA GLN A 461 2.86 3.16 -32.33
C GLN A 461 2.76 4.45 -33.17
N ILE A 462 1.59 5.08 -33.26
CA ILE A 462 1.43 6.33 -34.02
C ILE A 462 2.25 7.47 -33.38
N LEU A 463 2.22 7.60 -32.05
CA LEU A 463 3.01 8.61 -31.33
C LEU A 463 4.51 8.45 -31.62
N ILE A 464 5.01 7.22 -31.57
CA ILE A 464 6.40 6.88 -31.90
C ILE A 464 6.75 7.13 -33.38
N GLU A 465 5.89 6.70 -34.32
CA GLU A 465 6.11 6.85 -35.76
C GLU A 465 6.06 8.31 -36.25
N SER A 466 5.42 9.19 -35.48
CA SER A 466 5.23 10.61 -35.80
C SER A 466 6.08 11.55 -34.95
N ALA A 467 6.91 11.02 -34.06
CA ALA A 467 7.80 11.83 -33.25
C ALA A 467 8.84 12.57 -34.11
N ASP A 468 9.13 13.81 -33.75
CA ASP A 468 10.22 14.59 -34.31
C ASP A 468 11.54 14.12 -33.74
N ASP A 469 12.45 13.69 -34.60
CA ASP A 469 13.80 13.24 -34.22
C ASP A 469 14.61 14.40 -33.62
N ILE A 470 15.09 14.26 -32.36
CA ILE A 470 15.83 15.31 -31.65
C ILE A 470 17.24 14.86 -31.27
N ILE A 471 18.16 15.81 -31.10
CA ILE A 471 19.60 15.54 -30.94
C ILE A 471 19.94 15.24 -29.47
N ASP A 472 20.75 14.18 -29.23
CA ASP A 472 21.26 13.84 -27.90
C ASP A 472 22.05 15.00 -27.24
N PRO A 473 21.96 15.18 -25.91
CA PRO A 473 22.55 16.32 -25.21
C PRO A 473 24.09 16.32 -25.17
N PHE A 474 24.75 15.24 -25.59
CA PHE A 474 26.20 15.11 -25.58
C PHE A 474 26.85 15.37 -26.94
N GLY A 475 26.06 15.36 -28.03
CA GLY A 475 26.54 15.64 -29.40
C GLY A 475 27.69 14.73 -29.83
N VAL A 476 27.79 13.53 -29.23
CA VAL A 476 28.94 12.60 -29.36
C VAL A 476 28.81 11.62 -30.52
N GLY A 477 27.75 11.70 -31.33
CA GLY A 477 27.72 11.11 -32.66
C GLY A 477 26.87 9.86 -32.84
N TRP A 478 25.75 9.74 -32.12
CA TRP A 478 24.64 8.85 -32.50
C TRP A 478 23.55 9.62 -33.27
N ASN A 479 23.92 10.66 -34.02
CA ASN A 479 23.06 11.47 -34.89
C ASN A 479 22.50 10.69 -36.11
N LEU A 480 22.09 9.44 -35.92
CA LEU A 480 21.37 8.67 -36.90
C LEU A 480 19.88 8.85 -36.62
N PRO A 481 19.08 9.32 -37.59
CA PRO A 481 17.65 9.44 -37.39
C PRO A 481 17.02 8.15 -36.87
N GLY A 482 16.15 8.29 -35.88
CA GLY A 482 15.41 7.19 -35.25
C GLY A 482 15.86 6.91 -33.82
N TYR A 483 15.48 5.75 -33.32
CA TYR A 483 15.57 5.43 -31.90
C TYR A 483 16.96 5.61 -31.27
N ASP A 484 17.01 6.29 -30.12
CA ASP A 484 18.15 6.33 -29.20
C ASP A 484 17.71 6.27 -27.72
N GLN A 485 18.59 5.81 -26.84
CA GLN A 485 18.28 5.60 -25.41
C GLN A 485 18.00 6.88 -24.60
N TYR A 486 18.26 8.08 -25.15
CA TYR A 486 18.06 9.35 -24.46
C TYR A 486 16.75 10.01 -24.86
N SER A 487 16.44 10.02 -26.17
CA SER A 487 15.24 10.67 -26.70
C SER A 487 14.12 9.69 -27.08
N GLY A 488 14.37 8.38 -26.98
CA GLY A 488 13.49 7.36 -27.53
C GLY A 488 13.42 7.52 -29.05
N TYR A 489 12.22 7.60 -29.58
CA TYR A 489 11.98 7.91 -31.00
C TYR A 489 11.94 9.40 -31.33
N GLY A 490 12.15 10.27 -30.34
CA GLY A 490 12.17 11.72 -30.50
C GLY A 490 11.09 12.43 -29.67
N ARG A 491 10.86 13.71 -29.96
CA ARG A 491 9.86 14.54 -29.30
C ARG A 491 8.47 14.30 -29.90
N VAL A 492 7.45 14.17 -29.06
CA VAL A 492 6.06 14.02 -29.53
C VAL A 492 5.62 15.18 -30.42
N SER A 493 4.96 14.87 -31.55
CA SER A 493 4.29 15.85 -32.43
C SER A 493 2.82 15.46 -32.62
N LEU A 494 1.91 16.25 -32.05
CA LEU A 494 0.47 15.96 -32.13
C LEU A 494 -0.08 16.19 -33.55
N ALA A 495 0.37 17.22 -34.25
CA ALA A 495 -0.08 17.51 -35.61
C ALA A 495 0.30 16.40 -36.59
N GLN A 496 1.48 15.78 -36.44
CA GLN A 496 1.90 14.64 -37.26
C GLN A 496 1.15 13.36 -36.87
N ALA A 497 0.98 13.10 -35.56
CA ALA A 497 0.18 11.96 -35.08
C ALA A 497 -1.24 11.97 -35.68
N LEU A 498 -1.93 13.12 -35.69
CA LEU A 498 -3.28 13.26 -36.23
C LEU A 498 -3.39 13.05 -37.76
N GLN A 499 -2.28 13.09 -38.50
CA GLN A 499 -2.27 12.73 -39.92
C GLN A 499 -2.27 11.21 -40.14
N LEU A 500 -1.74 10.45 -39.18
CA LEU A 500 -1.66 8.99 -39.22
C LEU A 500 -2.88 8.32 -38.56
N ILE A 501 -3.67 9.06 -37.79
CA ILE A 501 -4.84 8.51 -37.11
C ILE A 501 -5.95 8.07 -38.06
N PRO A 502 -6.48 6.85 -37.90
CA PRO A 502 -7.71 6.43 -38.58
C PRO A 502 -8.91 7.19 -38.01
N ARG A 503 -9.67 7.84 -38.91
CA ARG A 503 -10.87 8.61 -38.57
C ARG A 503 -12.12 7.71 -38.49
N ILE A 504 -12.02 6.64 -37.72
CA ILE A 504 -13.08 5.66 -37.43
C ILE A 504 -13.48 5.80 -35.96
N ARG A 505 -14.77 5.68 -35.66
CA ARG A 505 -15.32 5.87 -34.32
C ARG A 505 -16.14 4.66 -33.89
N ALA A 506 -15.66 3.97 -32.86
CA ALA A 506 -16.41 3.03 -32.04
C ALA A 506 -16.62 3.63 -30.64
N LYS A 507 -17.88 3.81 -30.21
CA LYS A 507 -18.19 4.20 -28.83
C LYS A 507 -19.56 3.66 -28.42
N ILE A 508 -19.62 2.88 -27.35
CA ILE A 508 -20.87 2.50 -26.70
C ILE A 508 -21.32 3.66 -25.78
N MET A 509 -22.61 4.01 -25.81
CA MET A 509 -23.18 5.11 -25.01
C MET A 509 -24.22 4.61 -24.00
N SER A 510 -24.98 3.58 -24.34
CA SER A 510 -25.88 2.88 -23.42
C SER A 510 -25.93 1.39 -23.79
N PRO A 511 -25.85 0.45 -22.84
CA PRO A 511 -25.86 0.68 -21.39
C PRO A 511 -24.61 1.42 -20.90
N GLY A 512 -24.72 2.06 -19.74
CA GLY A 512 -23.61 2.68 -19.02
C GLY A 512 -22.68 1.62 -18.44
N ILE A 513 -21.53 2.07 -17.94
CA ILE A 513 -20.60 1.20 -17.21
C ILE A 513 -21.27 0.81 -15.88
N ASN A 514 -21.12 -0.45 -15.47
CA ASN A 514 -21.73 -1.05 -14.29
C ASN A 514 -23.28 -0.98 -14.24
N GLU A 515 -23.95 -0.52 -15.30
CA GLU A 515 -25.41 -0.45 -15.34
C GLU A 515 -26.03 -1.86 -15.20
N ILE A 516 -27.06 -1.97 -14.36
CA ILE A 516 -27.85 -3.19 -14.20
C ILE A 516 -28.93 -3.24 -15.27
N ILE A 517 -28.82 -4.18 -16.22
CA ILE A 517 -29.81 -4.39 -17.28
C ILE A 517 -30.55 -5.72 -17.13
N SER A 518 -31.75 -5.79 -17.73
CA SER A 518 -32.55 -7.03 -17.78
C SER A 518 -33.51 -7.02 -18.98
N GLY A 519 -33.91 -8.22 -19.43
CA GLY A 519 -34.87 -8.38 -20.52
C GLY A 519 -34.34 -7.93 -21.89
N GLU A 520 -35.18 -7.22 -22.65
CA GLU A 520 -34.81 -6.61 -23.93
C GLU A 520 -34.30 -5.19 -23.70
N PHE A 521 -33.09 -4.90 -24.19
CA PHE A 521 -32.40 -3.63 -23.99
C PHE A 521 -31.85 -3.10 -25.32
N ASP A 522 -32.02 -1.80 -25.59
CA ASP A 522 -31.48 -1.15 -26.79
C ASP A 522 -30.06 -0.64 -26.50
N ILE A 523 -29.08 -1.16 -27.24
CA ILE A 523 -27.70 -0.71 -27.18
C ILE A 523 -27.55 0.47 -28.13
N THR A 524 -27.07 1.60 -27.63
CA THR A 524 -26.87 2.83 -28.42
C THR A 524 -25.40 3.23 -28.45
N GLY A 525 -24.98 3.88 -29.54
CA GLY A 525 -23.60 4.33 -29.67
C GLY A 525 -23.26 4.92 -31.03
N ILE A 526 -21.97 4.95 -31.32
CA ILE A 526 -21.36 5.47 -32.54
C ILE A 526 -20.55 4.34 -33.19
N ALA A 527 -20.86 4.06 -34.46
CA ALA A 527 -20.13 3.17 -35.35
C ALA A 527 -20.12 3.80 -36.74
N ASP A 528 -19.18 4.70 -37.00
CA ASP A 528 -19.03 5.39 -38.29
C ASP A 528 -17.58 5.82 -38.54
N GLY A 529 -17.32 6.48 -39.67
CA GLY A 529 -16.00 7.03 -39.96
C GLY A 529 -15.64 7.05 -41.44
N ASP A 530 -14.41 7.47 -41.71
CA ASP A 530 -13.79 7.35 -43.02
C ASP A 530 -13.46 5.89 -43.31
N GLU A 531 -13.62 5.46 -44.57
CA GLU A 531 -13.39 4.07 -44.99
C GLU A 531 -14.18 3.00 -44.19
N PHE A 532 -15.29 3.42 -43.57
CA PHE A 532 -16.14 2.55 -42.76
C PHE A 532 -16.65 1.32 -43.53
N ALA A 533 -16.32 0.12 -43.02
CA ALA A 533 -16.66 -1.16 -43.62
C ALA A 533 -17.85 -1.87 -42.94
N GLY A 534 -18.16 -1.51 -41.70
CA GLY A 534 -19.18 -2.12 -40.86
C GLY A 534 -18.74 -2.23 -39.40
N TYR A 535 -19.63 -2.74 -38.55
CA TYR A 535 -19.36 -3.02 -37.13
C TYR A 535 -19.94 -4.36 -36.69
N THR A 536 -19.36 -4.89 -35.61
CA THR A 536 -19.85 -6.08 -34.90
C THR A 536 -20.00 -5.75 -33.42
N LEU A 537 -21.12 -6.18 -32.84
CA LEU A 537 -21.41 -6.04 -31.42
C LEU A 537 -21.46 -7.42 -30.79
N SER A 538 -20.72 -7.64 -29.72
CA SER A 538 -20.57 -8.92 -29.03
C SER A 538 -20.60 -8.78 -27.51
N TYR A 539 -20.91 -9.86 -26.79
CA TYR A 539 -20.82 -9.92 -25.34
C TYR A 539 -20.03 -11.13 -24.86
N GLY A 540 -19.46 -11.06 -23.66
CA GLY A 540 -18.77 -12.17 -22.99
C GLY A 540 -18.92 -12.13 -21.46
N PRO A 541 -18.88 -13.27 -20.77
CA PRO A 541 -19.00 -13.32 -19.31
C PRO A 541 -17.73 -12.81 -18.61
N GLY A 542 -17.89 -12.13 -17.47
CA GLY A 542 -16.81 -11.52 -16.71
C GLY A 542 -16.36 -10.17 -17.28
N GLU A 543 -15.35 -9.56 -16.64
CA GLU A 543 -14.81 -8.25 -17.04
C GLU A 543 -13.88 -8.31 -18.24
N ILE A 544 -13.07 -9.36 -18.30
CA ILE A 544 -12.13 -9.65 -19.39
C ILE A 544 -12.51 -11.01 -20.00
N PRO A 545 -13.49 -11.05 -20.92
CA PRO A 545 -13.94 -12.32 -21.49
C PRO A 545 -12.91 -12.93 -22.45
N GLU A 546 -12.57 -14.21 -22.24
CA GLU A 546 -11.81 -15.01 -23.21
C GLU A 546 -12.65 -15.39 -24.45
N GLN A 547 -13.98 -15.40 -24.30
CA GLN A 547 -14.91 -15.81 -25.35
C GLN A 547 -16.00 -14.76 -25.57
N TRP A 548 -16.19 -14.41 -26.83
CA TRP A 548 -17.16 -13.41 -27.28
C TRP A 548 -18.26 -14.06 -28.12
N THR A 549 -19.51 -13.68 -27.85
CA THR A 549 -20.71 -14.10 -28.58
C THR A 549 -21.31 -12.89 -29.32
N GLU A 550 -21.46 -13.01 -30.64
CA GLU A 550 -22.05 -11.94 -31.47
C GLU A 550 -23.53 -11.72 -31.13
N ILE A 551 -23.90 -10.46 -30.90
CA ILE A 551 -25.27 -9.97 -30.79
C ILE A 551 -25.78 -9.58 -32.18
N PHE A 552 -25.01 -8.76 -32.90
CA PHE A 552 -25.41 -8.16 -34.16
C PHE A 552 -24.20 -7.68 -34.97
N SER A 553 -24.32 -7.68 -36.30
CA SER A 553 -23.35 -7.10 -37.21
C SER A 553 -24.06 -6.34 -38.34
N SER A 554 -23.49 -5.21 -38.77
CA SER A 554 -24.06 -4.36 -39.82
C SER A 554 -22.98 -3.67 -40.65
N ALA A 555 -23.30 -3.40 -41.91
CA ALA A 555 -22.47 -2.59 -42.82
C ALA A 555 -22.95 -1.13 -42.90
N ASP A 556 -24.07 -0.79 -42.27
CA ASP A 556 -24.61 0.57 -42.23
C ASP A 556 -24.03 1.34 -41.04
N SER A 557 -23.59 2.59 -41.28
CA SER A 557 -23.04 3.45 -40.24
C SER A 557 -24.10 3.94 -39.26
N VAL A 558 -23.76 4.04 -37.99
CA VAL A 558 -24.62 4.54 -36.91
C VAL A 558 -23.95 5.72 -36.22
N THR A 559 -24.65 6.84 -36.09
CA THR A 559 -24.17 8.02 -35.36
C THR A 559 -25.20 8.36 -34.28
N GLU A 560 -24.82 8.19 -33.00
CA GLU A 560 -25.65 8.52 -31.82
C GLU A 560 -27.06 7.92 -31.90
N ASN A 561 -27.14 6.61 -32.19
CA ASN A 561 -28.42 5.91 -32.36
C ASN A 561 -28.29 4.44 -31.92
N ILE A 562 -29.38 3.68 -32.05
CA ILE A 562 -29.44 2.26 -31.71
C ILE A 562 -28.51 1.47 -32.64
N LEU A 563 -27.54 0.79 -32.03
CA LEU A 563 -26.63 -0.17 -32.67
C LEU A 563 -27.29 -1.54 -32.81
N ALA A 564 -27.99 -2.02 -31.77
CA ALA A 564 -28.73 -3.27 -31.76
C ALA A 564 -29.72 -3.32 -30.58
N THR A 565 -30.73 -4.18 -30.66
CA THR A 565 -31.55 -4.58 -29.50
C THR A 565 -31.09 -5.95 -29.02
N TRP A 566 -30.71 -6.06 -27.75
CA TRP A 566 -30.21 -7.29 -27.13
C TRP A 566 -31.26 -7.91 -26.21
N ASN A 567 -31.55 -9.20 -26.38
CA ASN A 567 -32.36 -9.98 -25.46
C ASN A 567 -31.45 -10.76 -24.51
N THR A 568 -31.42 -10.33 -23.25
CA THR A 568 -30.55 -10.90 -22.21
C THR A 568 -31.16 -12.12 -21.50
N SER A 569 -32.38 -12.55 -21.89
CA SER A 569 -33.10 -13.62 -21.20
C SER A 569 -32.26 -14.89 -21.04
N GLY A 570 -32.10 -15.36 -19.81
CA GLY A 570 -31.29 -16.54 -19.47
C GLY A 570 -29.83 -16.25 -19.16
N LEU A 571 -29.41 -14.98 -19.15
CA LEU A 571 -28.12 -14.51 -18.64
C LEU A 571 -28.31 -13.86 -17.27
N SER A 572 -27.40 -14.13 -16.34
CA SER A 572 -27.29 -13.43 -15.05
C SER A 572 -25.82 -13.45 -14.62
N GLY A 573 -25.27 -12.32 -14.21
CA GLY A 573 -23.86 -12.18 -13.86
C GLY A 573 -23.25 -10.86 -14.32
N ARG A 574 -21.95 -10.70 -14.09
CA ARG A 574 -21.14 -9.64 -14.70
C ARG A 574 -20.78 -10.03 -16.13
N TYR A 575 -20.95 -9.10 -17.07
CA TYR A 575 -20.66 -9.30 -18.49
C TYR A 575 -19.96 -8.06 -19.07
N SER A 576 -19.17 -8.27 -20.10
CA SER A 576 -18.61 -7.19 -20.92
C SER A 576 -19.30 -7.15 -22.29
N LEU A 577 -19.54 -5.94 -22.77
CA LEU A 577 -20.06 -5.63 -24.09
C LEU A 577 -18.95 -5.00 -24.93
N ARG A 578 -18.80 -5.44 -26.17
CA ARG A 578 -17.74 -5.03 -27.10
C ARG A 578 -18.31 -4.63 -28.45
N LEU A 579 -17.89 -3.47 -28.94
CA LEU A 579 -18.19 -2.92 -30.26
C LEU A 579 -16.90 -2.81 -31.07
N ASP A 580 -16.78 -3.61 -32.11
CA ASP A 580 -15.67 -3.58 -33.07
C ASP A 580 -16.08 -2.80 -34.33
N VAL A 581 -15.29 -1.79 -34.71
CA VAL A 581 -15.50 -1.00 -35.95
C VAL A 581 -14.22 -0.98 -36.78
N GLY A 582 -14.13 -1.86 -37.77
CA GLY A 582 -12.91 -2.01 -38.57
C GLY A 582 -11.79 -2.75 -37.82
N GLU A 583 -10.54 -2.44 -38.15
CA GLU A 583 -9.35 -3.05 -37.54
C GLU A 583 -8.83 -2.11 -36.44
N PHE A 584 -8.57 -2.64 -35.24
CA PHE A 584 -8.02 -1.90 -34.10
C PHE A 584 -8.91 -0.78 -33.51
N ASN A 585 -10.21 -0.72 -33.82
CA ASN A 585 -11.15 0.21 -33.17
C ASN A 585 -12.19 -0.58 -32.38
N VAL A 586 -12.02 -0.62 -31.06
CA VAL A 586 -12.82 -1.40 -30.11
C VAL A 586 -13.29 -0.49 -28.98
N SER A 587 -14.60 -0.47 -28.73
CA SER A 587 -15.18 0.10 -27.52
C SER A 587 -15.69 -1.04 -26.64
N GLN A 588 -15.30 -1.04 -25.36
CA GLN A 588 -15.69 -2.07 -24.40
C GLN A 588 -16.21 -1.42 -23.12
N ILE A 589 -17.27 -2.01 -22.54
CA ILE A 589 -17.79 -1.64 -21.23
C ILE A 589 -18.14 -2.91 -20.44
N SER A 590 -18.11 -2.82 -19.11
CA SER A 590 -18.60 -3.87 -18.20
C SER A 590 -19.94 -3.46 -17.61
N LEU A 591 -20.83 -4.43 -17.38
CA LEU A 591 -22.19 -4.21 -16.88
C LEU A 591 -22.69 -5.43 -16.10
N PHE A 592 -23.80 -5.27 -15.39
CA PHE A 592 -24.47 -6.38 -14.72
C PHE A 592 -25.74 -6.78 -15.45
N ILE A 593 -25.95 -8.08 -15.63
CA ILE A 593 -27.21 -8.63 -16.10
C ILE A 593 -27.90 -9.32 -14.93
N ALA A 594 -29.11 -8.87 -14.60
CA ALA A 594 -29.92 -9.46 -13.54
C ALA A 594 -31.34 -9.74 -14.06
N ASN A 595 -31.57 -10.95 -14.61
CA ASN A 595 -32.90 -11.37 -15.08
C ASN A 595 -33.77 -12.03 -14.00
N ASP A 596 -33.19 -12.31 -12.84
CA ASP A 596 -33.84 -12.93 -11.68
C ASP A 596 -33.53 -12.10 -10.41
N THR A 597 -34.27 -12.37 -9.33
CA THR A 597 -34.01 -11.82 -7.99
C THR A 597 -33.48 -12.93 -7.09
N GLN A 598 -32.30 -12.73 -6.50
CA GLN A 598 -31.69 -13.66 -5.55
C GLN A 598 -31.20 -12.93 -4.29
N ALA A 599 -31.46 -13.55 -3.16
CA ALA A 599 -30.80 -13.32 -1.88
C ALA A 599 -30.55 -14.72 -1.32
N VAL A 600 -29.31 -15.17 -1.29
CA VAL A 600 -28.92 -16.51 -0.83
C VAL A 600 -27.64 -16.41 -0.02
N ILE A 601 -27.62 -16.99 1.17
CA ILE A 601 -26.39 -17.23 1.94
C ILE A 601 -25.97 -18.68 1.68
N ALA A 602 -24.89 -18.86 0.92
CA ALA A 602 -24.31 -20.15 0.60
C ALA A 602 -23.35 -20.65 1.70
N GLY A 603 -22.63 -19.73 2.34
CA GLY A 603 -21.75 -19.96 3.49
C GLY A 603 -21.83 -18.76 4.44
N PRO A 604 -21.80 -18.94 5.77
CA PRO A 604 -21.75 -20.20 6.50
C PRO A 604 -23.03 -21.03 6.34
N THR A 605 -22.92 -22.37 6.48
CA THR A 605 -24.07 -23.28 6.34
C THR A 605 -24.89 -23.38 7.63
N GLY A 606 -26.18 -23.72 7.51
CA GLY A 606 -27.06 -23.84 8.67
C GLY A 606 -26.57 -24.86 9.70
N GLY A 607 -26.33 -24.39 10.93
CA GLY A 607 -25.81 -25.17 12.05
C GLY A 607 -24.28 -25.24 12.12
N GLN A 608 -23.57 -24.54 11.24
CA GLN A 608 -22.11 -24.40 11.32
C GLN A 608 -21.73 -23.69 12.62
N THR A 609 -20.65 -24.17 13.25
CA THR A 609 -20.02 -23.49 14.38
C THR A 609 -18.99 -22.49 13.84
N ILE A 610 -19.06 -21.25 14.33
CA ILE A 610 -18.13 -20.17 14.03
C ILE A 610 -17.42 -19.83 15.33
N ALA A 611 -16.11 -20.01 15.36
CA ALA A 611 -15.33 -19.75 16.57
C ALA A 611 -14.87 -18.30 16.68
N ASN A 612 -14.65 -17.61 15.55
CA ASN A 612 -14.15 -16.24 15.56
C ASN A 612 -14.56 -15.40 14.33
N PHE A 613 -14.27 -15.85 13.11
CA PHE A 613 -14.65 -15.14 11.88
C PHE A 613 -15.38 -16.06 10.91
N ALA A 614 -16.33 -15.50 10.17
CA ALA A 614 -16.98 -16.18 9.06
C ALA A 614 -17.01 -15.30 7.80
N THR A 615 -16.42 -15.80 6.72
CA THR A 615 -16.70 -15.31 5.37
C THR A 615 -18.13 -15.68 5.01
N ILE A 616 -18.93 -14.68 4.65
CA ILE A 616 -20.28 -14.86 4.17
C ILE A 616 -20.24 -14.88 2.64
N GLU A 617 -20.65 -15.98 2.04
CA GLU A 617 -20.66 -16.19 0.58
C GLU A 617 -22.09 -16.40 0.09
N GLY A 618 -22.39 -15.99 -1.14
CA GLY A 618 -23.71 -16.19 -1.72
C GLY A 618 -24.05 -15.37 -2.96
N ASP A 619 -25.34 -15.11 -3.13
CA ASP A 619 -25.92 -14.37 -4.25
C ASP A 619 -26.79 -13.22 -3.72
N ALA A 620 -26.56 -12.00 -4.23
CA ALA A 620 -27.33 -10.80 -3.90
C ALA A 620 -27.50 -9.92 -5.15
N PHE A 621 -28.60 -10.11 -5.90
CA PHE A 621 -28.86 -9.33 -7.11
C PHE A 621 -30.35 -9.28 -7.50
N ALA A 622 -30.75 -8.27 -8.28
CA ALA A 622 -32.11 -8.11 -8.82
C ALA A 622 -32.13 -7.13 -10.03
N PRO A 623 -33.16 -7.18 -10.91
CA PRO A 623 -33.31 -6.26 -12.06
C PRO A 623 -33.40 -4.75 -11.73
N GLY A 624 -33.47 -4.39 -10.45
CA GLY A 624 -33.47 -3.02 -9.95
C GLY A 624 -32.77 -2.94 -8.60
N PHE A 625 -31.72 -3.77 -8.43
CA PHE A 625 -30.91 -3.81 -7.22
C PHE A 625 -30.38 -2.42 -6.89
N SER A 626 -30.55 -2.00 -5.65
CA SER A 626 -29.94 -0.76 -5.13
C SER A 626 -28.85 -1.07 -4.11
N HIS A 627 -29.13 -1.99 -3.19
CA HIS A 627 -28.21 -2.40 -2.15
C HIS A 627 -28.68 -3.71 -1.53
N ALA A 628 -27.79 -4.37 -0.81
CA ALA A 628 -28.10 -5.44 0.10
C ALA A 628 -27.62 -5.08 1.51
N VAL A 629 -28.34 -5.61 2.50
CA VAL A 629 -28.00 -5.45 3.92
C VAL A 629 -27.83 -6.83 4.54
N MET A 630 -26.71 -7.02 5.21
CA MET A 630 -26.43 -8.18 6.04
C MET A 630 -26.48 -7.81 7.51
N GLU A 631 -27.19 -8.61 8.29
CA GLU A 631 -27.33 -8.40 9.74
C GLU A 631 -27.28 -9.73 10.48
N TYR A 632 -26.86 -9.68 11.74
CA TYR A 632 -26.95 -10.81 12.66
C TYR A 632 -27.82 -10.50 13.88
N LYS A 633 -28.26 -11.54 14.58
CA LYS A 633 -28.97 -11.43 15.86
C LYS A 633 -28.86 -12.73 16.65
N SER A 634 -28.65 -12.66 17.96
CA SER A 634 -28.73 -13.83 18.84
C SER A 634 -30.15 -14.42 18.93
N ASP A 635 -30.25 -15.70 19.24
CA ASP A 635 -31.53 -16.41 19.43
C ASP A 635 -32.25 -16.04 20.75
N THR A 636 -31.65 -15.16 21.56
CA THR A 636 -32.20 -14.73 22.84
C THR A 636 -33.46 -13.87 22.70
N VAL A 637 -34.37 -13.99 23.67
CA VAL A 637 -35.66 -13.30 23.64
C VAL A 637 -35.46 -11.79 23.84
N GLY A 638 -35.68 -11.02 22.77
CA GLY A 638 -35.60 -9.56 22.80
C GLY A 638 -34.36 -8.98 22.10
N ALA A 639 -33.49 -9.81 21.54
CA ALA A 639 -32.37 -9.38 20.72
C ALA A 639 -32.83 -8.56 19.50
N VAL A 640 -31.98 -7.62 19.08
CA VAL A 640 -32.19 -6.74 17.91
C VAL A 640 -31.18 -7.11 16.82
N TRP A 641 -31.55 -6.88 15.57
CA TRP A 641 -30.63 -7.08 14.46
C TRP A 641 -29.52 -6.03 14.49
N GLU A 642 -28.29 -6.48 14.29
CA GLU A 642 -27.07 -5.69 14.26
C GLU A 642 -26.44 -5.83 12.87
N LEU A 643 -25.91 -4.71 12.34
CA LEU A 643 -25.36 -4.65 10.99
C LEU A 643 -24.06 -5.46 10.92
N ILE A 644 -23.96 -6.34 9.92
CA ILE A 644 -22.69 -6.92 9.47
C ILE A 644 -22.11 -6.00 8.41
N ASP A 645 -22.87 -5.78 7.32
CA ASP A 645 -22.41 -5.01 6.18
C ASP A 645 -23.57 -4.47 5.33
N THR A 646 -23.32 -3.43 4.55
CA THR A 646 -24.21 -2.91 3.49
C THR A 646 -23.39 -2.65 2.24
N PHE A 647 -23.81 -3.25 1.13
CA PHE A 647 -23.12 -3.09 -0.15
C PHE A 647 -24.10 -2.79 -1.29
N SER A 648 -23.63 -2.01 -2.24
CA SER A 648 -24.33 -1.49 -3.44
C SER A 648 -23.95 -2.24 -4.71
N VAL A 649 -22.89 -3.05 -4.71
CA VAL A 649 -22.49 -3.84 -5.88
C VAL A 649 -23.23 -5.20 -5.88
N PRO A 650 -23.93 -5.59 -6.96
CA PRO A 650 -24.60 -6.89 -7.00
C PRO A 650 -23.60 -8.05 -7.02
N VAL A 651 -23.82 -9.05 -6.16
CA VAL A 651 -22.92 -10.21 -6.00
C VAL A 651 -23.52 -11.45 -6.65
N PHE A 652 -22.73 -12.11 -7.50
CA PHE A 652 -23.11 -13.34 -8.20
C PHE A 652 -22.16 -14.48 -7.80
N ARG A 653 -22.60 -15.38 -6.92
CA ARG A 653 -21.83 -16.50 -6.38
C ARG A 653 -20.44 -16.08 -5.89
N GLY A 654 -20.40 -15.12 -4.98
CA GLY A 654 -19.17 -14.53 -4.47
C GLY A 654 -19.21 -14.27 -2.98
N ILE A 655 -18.23 -13.53 -2.51
CA ILE A 655 -18.16 -13.06 -1.12
C ILE A 655 -19.16 -11.89 -0.97
N LEU A 656 -20.03 -12.00 0.02
CA LEU A 656 -21.00 -10.99 0.41
C LEU A 656 -20.43 -10.07 1.50
N GLY A 657 -19.50 -10.58 2.32
CA GLY A 657 -18.79 -9.82 3.36
C GLY A 657 -18.21 -10.73 4.44
N GLY A 658 -17.63 -10.14 5.49
CA GLY A 658 -17.03 -10.85 6.62
C GLY A 658 -17.77 -10.56 7.94
N TRP A 659 -17.79 -11.54 8.86
CA TRP A 659 -18.43 -11.38 10.17
C TRP A 659 -17.53 -11.88 11.30
N PHE A 660 -17.11 -10.96 12.18
CA PHE A 660 -16.36 -11.24 13.40
C PHE A 660 -17.32 -11.51 14.57
N VAL A 661 -17.04 -12.54 15.38
CA VAL A 661 -17.93 -13.03 16.45
C VAL A 661 -17.28 -13.08 17.84
N GLU A 662 -16.08 -12.54 18.01
CA GLU A 662 -15.31 -12.70 19.25
C GLU A 662 -15.90 -11.99 20.48
N ASP A 663 -16.51 -10.83 20.28
CA ASP A 663 -17.20 -10.05 21.31
C ASP A 663 -18.64 -10.57 21.57
N LEU A 664 -19.07 -11.61 20.84
CA LEU A 664 -20.39 -12.19 20.96
C LEU A 664 -20.41 -13.31 22.00
N ASP A 665 -21.47 -13.34 22.81
CA ASP A 665 -21.73 -14.43 23.76
C ASP A 665 -21.87 -15.77 23.01
N GLU A 666 -21.39 -16.86 23.60
CA GLU A 666 -21.64 -18.23 23.13
C GLU A 666 -23.15 -18.50 22.96
N GLY A 667 -23.57 -18.96 21.78
CA GLY A 667 -24.99 -19.19 21.51
C GLY A 667 -25.33 -19.38 20.04
N ASN A 668 -26.62 -19.51 19.71
CA ASN A 668 -27.05 -19.53 18.32
C ASN A 668 -27.34 -18.10 17.84
N TYR A 669 -26.91 -17.82 16.62
CA TYR A 669 -27.13 -16.56 15.94
C TYR A 669 -27.80 -16.82 14.59
N ASP A 670 -28.73 -15.95 14.23
CA ASP A 670 -29.27 -15.87 12.89
C ASP A 670 -28.49 -14.80 12.12
N ILE A 671 -28.01 -15.13 10.94
CA ILE A 671 -27.48 -14.20 9.93
C ILE A 671 -28.56 -14.05 8.87
N ARG A 672 -28.92 -12.83 8.49
CA ARG A 672 -29.84 -12.57 7.37
C ARG A 672 -29.20 -11.69 6.31
N LEU A 673 -29.53 -11.99 5.07
CA LEU A 673 -29.21 -11.19 3.89
C LEU A 673 -30.52 -10.66 3.33
N MET A 674 -30.58 -9.38 3.01
CA MET A 674 -31.76 -8.72 2.45
C MET A 674 -31.37 -7.91 1.23
N VAL A 675 -32.06 -8.13 0.11
CA VAL A 675 -31.82 -7.46 -1.17
C VAL A 675 -32.93 -6.47 -1.46
N TYR A 676 -32.56 -5.23 -1.77
CA TYR A 676 -33.47 -4.11 -1.94
C TYR A 676 -33.45 -3.52 -3.35
N SER A 677 -34.56 -2.88 -3.69
CA SER A 677 -34.66 -1.87 -4.74
C SER A 677 -35.18 -0.58 -4.11
N TYR A 678 -34.27 0.37 -3.92
CA TYR A 678 -34.44 1.54 -3.04
C TYR A 678 -35.03 1.11 -1.69
N ASP A 679 -36.18 1.65 -1.30
CA ASP A 679 -36.84 1.33 -0.02
C ASP A 679 -37.64 0.00 -0.05
N THR A 680 -37.60 -0.77 -1.14
CA THR A 680 -38.43 -1.97 -1.32
C THR A 680 -37.61 -3.25 -1.18
N LEU A 681 -37.88 -4.03 -0.12
CA LEU A 681 -37.31 -5.37 0.05
C LEU A 681 -37.83 -6.33 -1.04
N LEU A 682 -36.93 -6.91 -1.83
CA LEU A 682 -37.26 -7.81 -2.93
C LEU A 682 -37.09 -9.29 -2.56
N ALA A 683 -36.00 -9.63 -1.88
CA ALA A 683 -35.71 -10.99 -1.42
C ALA A 683 -34.91 -10.94 -0.11
N ALA A 684 -34.98 -12.03 0.65
CA ALA A 684 -34.17 -12.20 1.85
C ALA A 684 -33.91 -13.69 2.09
N ASP A 685 -32.77 -13.98 2.72
CA ASP A 685 -32.41 -15.30 3.22
C ASP A 685 -31.95 -15.19 4.68
N THR A 686 -32.01 -16.30 5.41
CA THR A 686 -31.56 -16.37 6.81
C THR A 686 -30.99 -17.73 7.11
N VAL A 687 -29.78 -17.75 7.67
CA VAL A 687 -29.09 -18.95 8.13
C VAL A 687 -28.81 -18.85 9.63
N SER A 688 -28.98 -19.94 10.35
CA SER A 688 -28.64 -20.01 11.78
C SER A 688 -27.30 -20.71 11.97
N VAL A 689 -26.44 -20.17 12.82
CA VAL A 689 -25.09 -20.67 13.14
C VAL A 689 -24.87 -20.67 14.65
N THR A 690 -23.85 -21.38 15.12
CA THR A 690 -23.46 -21.41 16.54
C THR A 690 -22.16 -20.64 16.72
N VAL A 691 -22.12 -19.65 17.60
CA VAL A 691 -20.90 -18.92 17.96
C VAL A 691 -20.23 -19.56 19.17
N GLN A 692 -18.91 -19.75 19.11
CA GLN A 692 -18.06 -20.27 20.19
C GLN A 692 -16.74 -19.49 20.33
N SER A 693 -16.72 -18.44 21.18
CA SER A 693 -15.51 -17.62 21.44
C SER A 693 -14.77 -18.10 22.70
N ILE A 694 -13.43 -18.23 22.64
CA ILE A 694 -12.62 -18.65 23.80
C ILE A 694 -12.71 -17.64 24.97
N PHE A 695 -12.84 -16.35 24.63
CA PHE A 695 -12.99 -15.24 25.58
C PHE A 695 -14.35 -15.20 26.28
N SER A 696 -15.33 -15.98 25.80
CA SER A 696 -16.63 -16.11 26.47
C SER A 696 -16.64 -17.10 27.64
N THR A 697 -15.50 -17.75 27.92
CA THR A 697 -15.32 -18.73 29.00
C THR A 697 -14.32 -18.24 30.06
N ASP A 698 -14.33 -18.83 31.26
CA ASP A 698 -13.34 -18.56 32.31
C ASP A 698 -11.90 -19.04 31.94
N ARG A 699 -11.71 -19.57 30.73
CA ARG A 699 -10.43 -20.13 30.24
C ARG A 699 -9.52 -19.11 29.57
N ALA A 700 -10.01 -17.92 29.24
CA ALA A 700 -9.18 -16.89 28.63
C ALA A 700 -9.63 -15.49 29.04
N TRP A 701 -8.69 -14.56 29.11
CA TRP A 701 -8.97 -13.15 29.31
C TRP A 701 -8.02 -12.28 28.48
N LYS A 702 -8.47 -11.05 28.16
CA LYS A 702 -7.64 -10.00 27.56
C LYS A 702 -7.60 -8.77 28.46
N ALA A 703 -6.43 -8.18 28.64
CA ALA A 703 -6.20 -6.99 29.45
C ALA A 703 -5.45 -5.92 28.63
N GLU A 704 -5.93 -4.69 28.67
CA GLU A 704 -5.34 -3.56 27.93
C GLU A 704 -3.97 -3.18 28.50
N VAL A 705 -3.01 -2.87 27.62
CA VAL A 705 -1.67 -2.36 28.00
C VAL A 705 -1.51 -0.88 27.63
N ASP A 706 -0.67 -0.13 28.37
CA ASP A 706 -0.42 1.30 28.15
C ASP A 706 0.56 1.52 26.98
N GLY A 707 0.03 1.52 25.75
CA GLY A 707 0.78 1.67 24.50
C GLY A 707 1.20 0.33 23.88
N TYR A 708 1.94 0.38 22.78
CA TYR A 708 2.34 -0.82 22.03
C TYR A 708 3.16 -1.81 22.88
N PRO A 709 2.73 -3.07 23.01
CA PRO A 709 3.45 -4.08 23.79
C PRO A 709 4.72 -4.56 23.07
N THR A 710 5.61 -5.17 23.84
CA THR A 710 6.73 -5.96 23.31
C THR A 710 6.21 -7.23 22.62
N ILE A 711 7.01 -7.77 21.72
CA ILE A 711 6.69 -8.95 20.90
C ILE A 711 6.62 -10.26 21.69
N ILE A 712 7.23 -10.33 22.88
CA ILE A 712 7.26 -11.53 23.72
C ILE A 712 6.97 -11.12 25.17
N PRO A 713 5.82 -11.51 25.75
CA PRO A 713 5.61 -11.38 27.19
C PRO A 713 6.42 -12.42 27.96
N THR A 714 6.70 -12.15 29.23
CA THR A 714 7.41 -13.09 30.12
C THR A 714 6.68 -13.23 31.46
N TYR A 715 7.07 -14.21 32.28
CA TYR A 715 6.53 -14.35 33.64
C TYR A 715 7.58 -14.82 34.64
N CYS A 716 7.42 -14.45 35.91
CA CYS A 716 8.23 -14.95 37.04
C CYS A 716 7.54 -14.64 38.38
N ASP A 717 7.83 -15.38 39.45
CA ASP A 717 7.45 -15.04 40.83
C ASP A 717 8.41 -13.98 41.41
N PHE A 718 8.23 -12.72 41.03
CA PHE A 718 9.18 -11.65 41.37
C PHE A 718 9.12 -11.26 42.84
N ASP A 719 7.93 -11.29 43.45
CA ASP A 719 7.73 -10.90 44.85
C ASP A 719 7.75 -12.07 45.84
N ASN A 720 8.02 -13.28 45.34
CA ASN A 720 8.15 -14.53 46.09
C ASN A 720 6.89 -14.83 46.92
N ASP A 721 5.72 -14.57 46.34
CA ASP A 721 4.42 -14.94 46.91
C ASP A 721 3.93 -16.33 46.47
N GLY A 722 4.67 -16.98 45.55
CA GLY A 722 4.39 -18.28 44.98
C GLY A 722 3.40 -18.26 43.83
N ILE A 723 3.17 -17.10 43.21
CA ILE A 723 2.33 -16.90 42.02
C ILE A 723 3.17 -16.13 41.02
N ASN A 724 3.25 -16.61 39.77
CA ASN A 724 3.97 -15.88 38.75
C ASN A 724 3.23 -14.58 38.37
N GLU A 725 3.98 -13.50 38.17
CA GLU A 725 3.49 -12.29 37.54
C GLU A 725 3.84 -12.25 36.07
N ILE A 726 2.87 -11.88 35.25
CA ILE A 726 3.03 -11.68 33.82
C ILE A 726 3.59 -10.28 33.59
N LEU A 727 4.75 -10.18 32.95
CA LEU A 727 5.48 -8.94 32.69
C LEU A 727 5.45 -8.60 31.20
N VAL A 728 5.03 -7.37 30.90
CA VAL A 728 4.91 -6.85 29.55
C VAL A 728 5.65 -5.52 29.44
N GLY A 729 6.70 -5.50 28.61
CA GLY A 729 7.33 -4.26 28.17
C GLY A 729 6.41 -3.54 27.18
N THR A 730 6.33 -2.21 27.23
CA THR A 730 5.54 -1.42 26.26
C THR A 730 6.31 -0.19 25.80
N SER A 731 5.83 0.46 24.75
CA SER A 731 6.32 1.78 24.31
C SER A 731 6.20 2.89 25.38
N SER A 732 5.48 2.67 26.49
CA SER A 732 5.32 3.64 27.58
C SER A 732 6.02 3.25 28.89
N SER A 733 5.91 2.00 29.32
CA SER A 733 6.44 1.46 30.59
C SER A 733 6.43 -0.07 30.64
N ILE A 734 6.95 -0.66 31.72
CA ILE A 734 6.72 -2.09 32.02
C ILE A 734 5.42 -2.21 32.84
N MET A 735 4.58 -3.17 32.47
CA MET A 735 3.36 -3.53 33.20
C MET A 735 3.48 -4.94 33.75
N ALA A 736 2.91 -5.16 34.94
CA ALA A 736 2.82 -6.46 35.58
C ALA A 736 1.35 -6.82 35.80
N PHE A 737 0.97 -8.07 35.56
CA PHE A 737 -0.37 -8.59 35.75
C PHE A 737 -0.35 -9.83 36.62
N ASN A 738 -1.35 -9.98 37.48
CA ASN A 738 -1.65 -11.26 38.10
C ASN A 738 -2.23 -12.21 37.03
N PRO A 739 -2.15 -13.54 37.22
CA PRO A 739 -2.76 -14.51 36.30
C PRO A 739 -4.29 -14.39 36.15
N ASP A 740 -4.96 -13.63 37.02
CA ASP A 740 -6.40 -13.32 36.90
C ASP A 740 -6.71 -12.08 36.04
N GLY A 741 -5.70 -11.50 35.39
CA GLY A 741 -5.79 -10.34 34.52
C GLY A 741 -5.80 -8.98 35.24
N THR A 742 -5.73 -8.97 36.57
CA THR A 742 -5.64 -7.71 37.32
C THR A 742 -4.21 -7.17 37.34
N VAL A 743 -4.04 -5.86 37.15
CA VAL A 743 -2.72 -5.21 37.22
C VAL A 743 -2.09 -5.40 38.60
N LYS A 744 -0.86 -5.94 38.65
CA LYS A 744 -0.06 -6.11 39.87
C LYS A 744 0.77 -4.85 40.13
N THR A 745 0.59 -4.25 41.30
CA THR A 745 1.38 -3.08 41.75
C THR A 745 2.03 -3.27 43.12
N ASP A 746 1.49 -4.16 43.95
CA ASP A 746 2.09 -4.49 45.25
C ASP A 746 3.27 -5.45 45.02
N GLY A 747 4.36 -5.31 45.77
CA GLY A 747 5.58 -6.12 45.57
C GLY A 747 6.46 -5.66 44.39
N MET A 748 5.85 -5.01 43.40
CA MET A 748 6.54 -4.55 42.19
C MET A 748 7.35 -3.26 42.37
N PRO A 749 8.49 -3.12 41.65
CA PRO A 749 9.25 -1.88 41.62
C PRO A 749 8.50 -0.80 40.82
N VAL A 750 8.90 0.46 41.02
CA VAL A 750 8.38 1.55 40.18
C VAL A 750 9.17 1.58 38.87
N PHE A 751 8.54 1.11 37.80
CA PHE A 751 9.09 1.22 36.45
C PHE A 751 8.94 2.67 35.95
N PRO A 752 10.04 3.35 35.57
CA PRO A 752 9.94 4.70 35.01
C PRO A 752 9.29 4.64 33.63
N ARG A 753 8.64 5.74 33.20
CA ARG A 753 8.16 5.82 31.81
C ARG A 753 9.34 5.89 30.86
N ASN A 754 9.40 4.93 29.95
CA ASN A 754 10.38 4.81 28.88
C ASN A 754 9.82 3.80 27.85
N ASN A 755 10.39 3.76 26.65
CA ASN A 755 10.00 2.78 25.64
C ASN A 755 10.80 1.47 25.88
N TYR A 756 10.10 0.44 26.36
CA TYR A 756 10.57 -0.92 26.69
C TYR A 756 10.02 -1.95 25.69
N MET A 757 10.20 -1.71 24.39
CA MET A 757 9.72 -2.64 23.35
C MET A 757 10.61 -3.88 23.16
N MET A 758 11.80 -3.94 23.75
CA MET A 758 12.60 -5.16 23.84
C MET A 758 12.02 -6.13 24.89
N PRO A 759 12.02 -7.46 24.66
CA PRO A 759 11.61 -8.45 25.65
C PRO A 759 12.36 -8.29 26.96
N ILE A 760 11.63 -8.50 28.04
CA ILE A 760 12.14 -8.42 29.41
C ILE A 760 12.89 -9.72 29.71
N ALA A 761 14.09 -9.61 30.27
CA ALA A 761 14.87 -10.76 30.70
C ALA A 761 14.75 -10.99 32.21
N ILE A 762 14.80 -12.26 32.60
CA ILE A 762 14.59 -12.76 33.94
C ILE A 762 15.77 -13.65 34.33
N GLY A 763 16.44 -13.35 35.45
CA GLY A 763 17.62 -14.08 35.90
C GLY A 763 18.10 -13.65 37.27
N ASN A 764 19.14 -14.28 37.80
CA ASN A 764 19.60 -14.07 39.17
C ASN A 764 20.86 -13.19 39.20
N LEU A 765 20.70 -11.90 39.52
CA LEU A 765 21.80 -10.93 39.49
C LEU A 765 22.53 -10.81 40.83
N ASP A 766 22.00 -11.39 41.91
CA ASP A 766 22.56 -11.23 43.25
C ASP A 766 22.79 -12.54 44.04
N ASP A 767 22.61 -13.69 43.39
CA ASP A 767 22.81 -15.04 43.92
C ASP A 767 21.90 -15.35 45.14
N ASP A 768 20.69 -14.79 45.19
CA ASP A 768 19.73 -15.05 46.26
C ASP A 768 18.74 -16.20 45.94
N GLY A 769 18.70 -16.62 44.67
CA GLY A 769 17.88 -17.72 44.18
C GLY A 769 16.43 -17.31 43.85
N ILE A 770 16.14 -16.01 43.80
CA ILE A 770 14.88 -15.43 43.33
C ILE A 770 15.19 -14.67 42.04
N ASP A 771 14.30 -14.77 41.06
CA ASP A 771 14.52 -14.12 39.77
C ASP A 771 14.36 -12.59 39.85
N ASP A 772 15.30 -11.89 39.22
CA ASP A 772 15.35 -10.45 39.05
C ASP A 772 14.91 -10.05 37.63
N ILE A 773 14.51 -8.79 37.46
CA ILE A 773 14.06 -8.24 36.17
C ILE A 773 15.15 -7.38 35.54
N VAL A 774 15.49 -7.66 34.28
CA VAL A 774 16.34 -6.81 33.44
C VAL A 774 15.56 -6.34 32.22
N ALA A 775 15.59 -5.03 31.96
CA ALA A 775 14.92 -4.43 30.81
C ALA A 775 15.74 -3.30 30.19
N VAL A 776 15.59 -3.10 28.87
CA VAL A 776 16.25 -2.01 28.14
C VAL A 776 15.21 -0.99 27.73
N GLY A 777 15.36 0.26 28.19
CA GLY A 777 14.54 1.39 27.75
C GLY A 777 15.23 2.17 26.63
N TYR A 778 14.49 2.83 25.74
CA TYR A 778 15.00 3.50 24.52
C TYR A 778 15.32 5.01 24.64
N ASP A 779 14.55 5.80 25.38
CA ASP A 779 14.73 7.26 25.49
C ASP A 779 14.78 7.74 26.95
N PRO A 780 15.98 7.86 27.56
CA PRO A 780 17.29 7.53 26.99
C PRO A 780 17.57 6.02 26.97
N PRO A 781 18.49 5.55 26.09
CA PRO A 781 18.78 4.13 25.94
C PRO A 781 19.56 3.63 27.16
N LYS A 782 18.96 2.77 27.99
CA LYS A 782 19.51 2.36 29.29
C LYS A 782 19.08 0.95 29.68
N VAL A 783 19.99 0.21 30.30
CA VAL A 783 19.69 -1.04 31.00
C VAL A 783 19.17 -0.71 32.40
N TYR A 784 18.04 -1.32 32.77
CA TYR A 784 17.40 -1.23 34.07
C TYR A 784 17.39 -2.62 34.70
N CYS A 785 17.95 -2.75 35.89
CA CYS A 785 17.93 -3.98 36.68
C CYS A 785 17.09 -3.74 37.94
N TYR A 786 16.20 -4.67 38.25
CA TYR A 786 15.32 -4.61 39.42
C TYR A 786 15.46 -5.89 40.21
N ARG A 787 15.96 -5.77 41.44
CA ARG A 787 16.18 -6.93 42.31
C ARG A 787 14.94 -7.27 43.13
N SER A 788 14.59 -8.56 43.16
CA SER A 788 13.50 -9.13 43.95
C SER A 788 13.69 -8.88 45.46
N SER A 789 14.93 -8.94 45.94
CA SER A 789 15.34 -8.68 47.33
C SER A 789 15.11 -7.24 47.83
N GLY A 790 14.71 -6.34 46.94
CA GLY A 790 14.45 -4.93 47.23
C GLY A 790 15.72 -4.08 47.14
N GLY A 791 15.97 -3.54 45.95
CA GLY A 791 17.01 -2.56 45.65
C GLY A 791 16.51 -1.52 44.64
N ASN A 792 17.00 -0.28 44.71
CA ASN A 792 16.63 0.72 43.70
C ASN A 792 17.15 0.29 42.32
N SER A 793 16.38 0.61 41.27
CA SER A 793 16.83 0.57 39.87
C SER A 793 18.17 1.29 39.74
N GLU A 794 19.26 0.56 39.57
CA GLU A 794 20.51 1.20 39.18
C GLU A 794 20.47 1.35 37.66
N SER A 795 20.41 2.61 37.21
CA SER A 795 20.42 2.94 35.79
C SER A 795 21.87 3.06 35.33
N TYR A 796 22.34 2.14 34.49
CA TYR A 796 23.73 2.16 34.01
C TYR A 796 23.80 2.81 32.63
N LEU A 797 24.79 3.69 32.46
CA LEU A 797 24.97 4.50 31.26
C LEU A 797 25.80 3.74 30.23
N GLY A 798 25.18 2.84 29.47
CA GLY A 798 25.60 2.59 28.10
C GLY A 798 25.00 3.69 27.22
N ILE A 799 25.83 4.45 26.49
CA ILE A 799 25.29 5.28 25.40
C ILE A 799 25.20 4.34 24.21
N PHE A 800 24.01 3.81 23.96
CA PHE A 800 23.74 3.05 22.74
C PHE A 800 23.42 4.03 21.60
N PRO A 801 23.77 3.74 20.34
CA PRO A 801 23.23 4.45 19.19
C PRO A 801 21.69 4.33 19.18
N PRO A 802 20.96 5.22 18.48
CA PRO A 802 19.52 5.08 18.33
C PRO A 802 19.19 3.70 17.78
N ILE A 803 18.44 2.90 18.54
CA ILE A 803 17.89 1.64 18.05
C ILE A 803 16.99 1.99 16.84
N GLY A 804 17.20 1.30 15.72
CA GLY A 804 16.38 1.47 14.52
C GLY A 804 14.94 0.97 14.71
N ASN A 805 14.22 0.74 13.61
CA ASN A 805 12.86 0.17 13.65
C ASN A 805 12.84 -1.18 14.40
N PHE A 806 11.91 -1.33 15.34
CA PHE A 806 11.64 -2.57 16.08
C PHE A 806 10.88 -3.65 15.25
N TYR A 807 10.66 -3.37 13.96
CA TYR A 807 9.63 -4.01 13.12
C TYR A 807 10.22 -4.95 12.07
N ARG A 808 11.21 -5.77 12.42
CA ARG A 808 11.98 -6.59 11.46
C ARG A 808 12.14 -8.05 11.89
N THR A 809 12.82 -8.84 11.06
CA THR A 809 12.93 -10.29 11.23
C THR A 809 13.48 -10.68 12.60
N GLU A 810 13.20 -11.89 13.12
CA GLU A 810 13.79 -12.38 14.41
C GLU A 810 15.31 -12.18 14.47
N ASN A 811 15.95 -12.33 13.31
CA ASN A 811 17.39 -12.21 13.10
C ASN A 811 17.87 -10.74 13.14
N GLU A 812 16.97 -9.77 13.04
CA GLU A 812 17.22 -8.32 13.04
C GLU A 812 16.69 -7.64 14.31
N PHE A 813 16.11 -8.41 15.25
CA PHE A 813 15.51 -7.91 16.48
C PHE A 813 16.57 -7.76 17.61
N PRO A 814 16.55 -6.68 18.41
CA PRO A 814 17.48 -6.53 19.54
C PRO A 814 17.32 -7.63 20.61
N LYS A 815 18.43 -8.19 21.09
CA LYS A 815 18.42 -9.34 22.02
C LYS A 815 18.97 -8.94 23.39
N LEU A 816 18.43 -9.55 24.44
CA LEU A 816 18.84 -9.35 25.84
C LEU A 816 18.99 -10.74 26.46
N MET A 817 20.17 -11.06 26.98
CA MET A 817 20.47 -12.39 27.52
C MET A 817 21.15 -12.27 28.88
N LEU A 818 20.92 -13.24 29.76
CA LEU A 818 21.50 -13.30 31.10
C LEU A 818 22.26 -14.62 31.26
N LYS A 819 23.58 -14.58 31.53
CA LYS A 819 24.43 -15.78 31.64
C LYS A 819 25.61 -15.55 32.59
N ASP A 820 25.95 -16.53 33.41
CA ASP A 820 27.16 -16.53 34.24
C ASP A 820 28.38 -16.94 33.38
N ILE A 821 29.10 -15.96 32.86
CA ILE A 821 30.24 -16.16 31.95
C ILE A 821 31.59 -16.07 32.67
N ASP A 822 31.60 -15.59 33.92
CA ASP A 822 32.81 -15.50 34.74
C ASP A 822 32.90 -16.58 35.84
N GLY A 823 31.84 -17.35 36.02
CA GLY A 823 31.72 -18.46 36.95
C GLY A 823 31.56 -18.02 38.41
N ASP A 824 31.07 -16.81 38.66
CA ASP A 824 30.90 -16.25 40.00
C ASP A 824 29.53 -16.52 40.65
N GLY A 825 28.61 -17.12 39.89
CA GLY A 825 27.25 -17.49 40.30
C GLY A 825 26.19 -16.43 40.03
N ARG A 826 26.56 -15.24 39.52
CA ARG A 826 25.65 -14.15 39.15
C ARG A 826 25.61 -14.03 37.62
N ASP A 827 24.45 -13.69 37.10
CA ASP A 827 24.29 -13.61 35.64
C ASP A 827 24.80 -12.25 35.11
N GLU A 828 25.70 -12.26 34.12
CA GLU A 828 26.09 -11.10 33.31
C GLU A 828 25.01 -10.77 32.28
N ILE A 829 24.92 -9.48 31.92
CA ILE A 829 23.89 -8.96 31.03
C ILE A 829 24.49 -8.73 29.64
N HIS A 830 23.97 -9.46 28.66
CA HIS A 830 24.34 -9.35 27.26
C HIS A 830 23.25 -8.61 26.47
N VAL A 831 23.61 -7.52 25.79
CA VAL A 831 22.68 -6.73 24.97
C VAL A 831 23.18 -6.70 23.54
N PHE A 832 22.42 -7.24 22.59
CA PHE A 832 22.68 -7.16 21.17
C PHE A 832 21.75 -6.14 20.51
N ILE A 833 22.31 -5.20 19.76
CA ILE A 833 21.56 -4.17 19.04
C ILE A 833 21.90 -4.27 17.56
N TYR A 834 20.87 -4.55 16.75
CA TYR A 834 20.98 -4.55 15.30
C TYR A 834 20.81 -3.12 14.74
N SER A 835 21.70 -2.69 13.84
CA SER A 835 21.57 -1.39 13.14
C SER A 835 21.80 -1.49 11.62
N GLY A 836 21.65 -2.70 11.07
CA GLY A 836 21.91 -3.01 9.66
C GLY A 836 23.39 -3.12 9.33
N SER A 837 24.12 -2.00 9.40
CA SER A 837 25.54 -1.94 8.98
C SER A 837 26.55 -1.81 10.14
N LEU A 838 26.07 -1.56 11.36
CA LEU A 838 26.87 -1.31 12.56
C LEU A 838 26.23 -2.00 13.78
N SER A 839 25.92 -3.29 13.70
CA SER A 839 25.38 -4.01 14.86
C SER A 839 26.40 -4.03 16.01
N GLU A 840 25.92 -3.83 17.22
CA GLU A 840 26.74 -3.65 18.42
C GLU A 840 26.27 -4.61 19.54
N THR A 841 27.22 -5.32 20.15
CA THR A 841 26.98 -6.15 21.34
C THR A 841 27.61 -5.50 22.55
N PHE A 842 26.90 -5.44 23.66
CA PHE A 842 27.36 -4.91 24.93
C PHE A 842 27.28 -5.99 26.00
N LEU A 843 28.32 -6.04 26.82
CA LEU A 843 28.42 -6.97 27.93
C LEU A 843 28.57 -6.19 29.23
N PHE A 844 27.68 -6.45 30.18
CA PHE A 844 27.68 -5.84 31.50
C PHE A 844 27.78 -6.90 32.58
N GLU A 845 28.42 -6.53 33.68
CA GLU A 845 28.37 -7.27 34.94
C GLU A 845 26.94 -7.41 35.46
N SER A 846 26.71 -8.34 36.39
CA SER A 846 25.46 -8.46 37.18
C SER A 846 25.09 -7.18 37.96
N ASN A 847 26.05 -6.28 38.17
CA ASN A 847 25.85 -4.94 38.71
C ASN A 847 25.73 -3.87 37.61
N GLY A 848 25.48 -4.23 36.36
CA GLY A 848 25.34 -3.33 35.22
C GLY A 848 26.56 -2.48 34.83
N GLU A 849 27.75 -2.70 35.41
CA GLU A 849 28.98 -2.08 34.92
C GLU A 849 29.36 -2.66 33.55
N LEU A 850 29.62 -1.81 32.56
CA LEU A 850 30.04 -2.25 31.23
C LEU A 850 31.41 -2.95 31.32
N ILE A 851 31.46 -4.23 31.00
CA ILE A 851 32.68 -5.03 30.86
C ILE A 851 33.32 -4.69 29.51
N ASN A 852 32.56 -4.85 28.42
CA ASN A 852 33.06 -4.68 27.07
C ASN A 852 31.95 -4.36 26.05
N SER A 853 32.34 -3.87 24.88
CA SER A 853 31.44 -3.65 23.75
C SER A 853 32.12 -4.04 22.44
N PHE A 854 31.34 -4.59 21.51
CA PHE A 854 31.82 -5.16 20.27
C PHE A 854 31.03 -4.65 19.08
N ASP A 855 31.74 -4.21 18.03
CA ASP A 855 31.14 -3.72 16.80
C ASP A 855 31.19 -4.79 15.69
N TYR A 856 30.23 -4.74 14.76
CA TYR A 856 30.17 -5.55 13.53
C TYR A 856 29.98 -7.06 13.76
N PHE A 857 29.22 -7.44 14.78
CA PHE A 857 28.73 -8.81 14.92
C PHE A 857 27.32 -8.94 14.34
N SER A 858 27.07 -9.97 13.54
CA SER A 858 25.73 -10.31 13.08
C SER A 858 24.96 -11.12 14.12
N GLU A 859 25.68 -11.88 14.96
CA GLU A 859 25.09 -12.68 16.04
C GLU A 859 26.14 -13.02 17.11
N SER A 860 25.70 -13.30 18.34
CA SER A 860 26.56 -13.78 19.43
C SER A 860 25.81 -14.69 20.41
N LEU A 861 26.47 -15.73 20.90
CA LEU A 861 25.93 -16.72 21.82
C LEU A 861 26.96 -17.06 22.91
N PRO A 862 26.63 -16.91 24.20
CA PRO A 862 27.38 -17.53 25.30
C PRO A 862 27.03 -19.03 25.39
N LEU A 863 28.03 -19.90 25.36
CA LEU A 863 27.86 -21.36 25.39
C LEU A 863 29.12 -22.02 25.95
N ASP A 864 28.97 -22.95 26.88
CA ASP A 864 30.04 -23.85 27.34
C ASP A 864 30.30 -24.93 26.27
N LEU A 865 31.29 -24.69 25.41
CA LEU A 865 31.67 -25.61 24.33
C LEU A 865 32.75 -26.61 24.77
N ASP A 866 33.56 -26.26 25.78
CA ASP A 866 34.68 -27.10 26.23
C ASP A 866 34.30 -28.05 27.39
N GLY A 867 33.12 -27.87 27.97
CA GLY A 867 32.51 -28.71 28.99
C GLY A 867 33.07 -28.45 30.40
N ASP A 868 33.63 -27.27 30.66
CA ASP A 868 34.19 -26.91 31.98
C ASP A 868 33.16 -26.33 32.96
N GLY A 869 31.94 -26.08 32.49
CA GLY A 869 30.83 -25.53 33.24
C GLY A 869 30.74 -24.00 33.23
N ILE A 870 31.51 -23.32 32.39
CA ILE A 870 31.52 -21.85 32.22
C ILE A 870 31.22 -21.51 30.76
N ASP A 871 30.22 -20.66 30.52
CA ASP A 871 29.85 -20.27 29.15
C ASP A 871 30.93 -19.38 28.50
N GLU A 872 31.39 -19.72 27.29
CA GLU A 872 32.25 -18.85 26.48
C GLU A 872 31.48 -18.03 25.46
N LEU A 873 31.96 -16.82 25.16
CA LEU A 873 31.33 -15.94 24.19
C LEU A 873 31.79 -16.26 22.75
N TYR A 874 30.86 -16.78 21.95
CA TYR A 874 31.02 -16.95 20.50
C TYR A 874 30.27 -15.87 19.73
N ALA A 875 30.83 -15.38 18.63
CA ALA A 875 30.19 -14.39 17.77
C ALA A 875 30.57 -14.54 16.29
N VAL A 876 29.70 -14.10 15.40
CA VAL A 876 29.95 -14.06 13.94
C VAL A 876 30.04 -12.62 13.46
N ASN A 877 31.06 -12.30 12.67
CA ASN A 877 31.19 -10.98 12.06
C ASN A 877 30.26 -10.78 10.86
N SER A 878 29.57 -9.64 10.85
CA SER A 878 28.61 -9.28 9.80
C SER A 878 29.25 -9.21 8.42
N GLY A 879 28.71 -9.98 7.47
CA GLY A 879 29.11 -9.97 6.05
C GLY A 879 30.41 -10.70 5.70
N PHE A 880 31.06 -11.35 6.67
CA PHE A 880 32.37 -12.00 6.47
C PHE A 880 32.40 -13.50 6.77
N GLY A 881 31.35 -14.12 7.31
CA GLY A 881 31.37 -15.54 7.68
C GLY A 881 32.47 -15.91 8.70
N LEU A 882 32.95 -14.95 9.48
CA LEU A 882 34.05 -15.15 10.43
C LEU A 882 33.49 -15.38 11.83
N ILE A 883 33.57 -16.62 12.29
CA ILE A 883 33.23 -17.07 13.64
C ILE A 883 34.42 -16.76 14.56
N ARG A 884 34.15 -16.28 15.77
CA ARG A 884 35.15 -15.94 16.78
C ARG A 884 34.73 -16.42 18.16
N GLN A 885 35.65 -17.06 18.87
CA GLN A 885 35.61 -17.16 20.31
C GLN A 885 36.27 -15.91 20.91
N ILE A 886 35.63 -15.26 21.87
CA ILE A 886 36.04 -13.96 22.40
C ILE A 886 36.31 -14.06 23.89
N ASP A 887 37.47 -13.53 24.31
CA ASP A 887 37.75 -13.31 25.72
C ASP A 887 36.91 -12.13 26.22
N TYR A 888 35.94 -12.39 27.10
CA TYR A 888 34.97 -11.37 27.53
C TYR A 888 35.63 -10.15 28.21
N ASN A 889 36.68 -10.37 28.99
CA ASN A 889 37.41 -9.34 29.73
C ASN A 889 38.20 -8.38 28.82
N SER A 890 38.96 -8.92 27.86
CA SER A 890 39.86 -8.14 27.00
C SER A 890 39.26 -7.78 25.65
N GLY A 891 38.22 -8.50 25.24
CA GLY A 891 37.56 -8.43 23.94
C GLY A 891 38.41 -8.95 22.78
N LEU A 892 39.52 -9.62 23.08
CA LEU A 892 40.40 -10.20 22.07
C LEU A 892 39.86 -11.56 21.61
N THR A 893 40.03 -11.83 20.33
CA THR A 893 39.73 -13.14 19.75
C THR A 893 40.69 -14.20 20.29
N ILE A 894 40.15 -15.25 20.90
CA ILE A 894 40.87 -16.43 21.38
C ILE A 894 41.10 -17.38 20.21
N ASP A 895 40.03 -17.71 19.50
CA ASP A 895 40.03 -18.56 18.31
C ASP A 895 39.08 -18.01 17.24
N SER A 896 39.28 -18.39 15.98
CA SER A 896 38.42 -17.95 14.88
C SER A 896 38.44 -18.90 13.68
N LEU A 897 37.28 -19.02 13.04
CA LEU A 897 37.10 -19.80 11.81
C LEU A 897 36.40 -18.95 10.75
N LEU A 898 36.96 -18.90 9.54
CA LEU A 898 36.29 -18.32 8.38
C LEU A 898 35.56 -19.42 7.61
N ILE A 899 34.25 -19.28 7.46
CA ILE A 899 33.44 -20.13 6.61
C ILE A 899 33.06 -19.39 5.32
N ASP A 900 33.41 -19.99 4.19
CA ASP A 900 33.08 -19.51 2.85
C ASP A 900 32.70 -20.68 1.94
N MET A 901 31.94 -20.39 0.88
CA MET A 901 31.63 -21.36 -0.17
C MET A 901 31.92 -20.75 -1.54
N ASN A 902 32.97 -21.25 -2.20
CA ASN A 902 33.43 -20.77 -3.51
C ASN A 902 33.67 -19.26 -3.60
N GLY A 903 34.06 -18.62 -2.49
CA GLY A 903 34.26 -17.17 -2.40
C GLY A 903 32.99 -16.35 -2.14
N SER A 904 31.84 -17.01 -1.92
CA SER A 904 30.67 -16.40 -1.31
C SER A 904 30.83 -16.43 0.21
N ASN A 905 30.62 -15.29 0.87
CA ASN A 905 30.75 -15.16 2.32
C ASN A 905 29.46 -15.65 3.00
N PHE A 906 29.60 -16.41 4.07
CA PHE A 906 28.44 -16.82 4.87
C PHE A 906 27.83 -15.64 5.62
N LYS A 907 26.51 -15.49 5.53
CA LYS A 907 25.73 -14.51 6.28
C LYS A 907 24.94 -15.23 7.36
N CYS A 908 25.46 -15.16 8.58
CA CYS A 908 24.83 -15.76 9.76
C CYS A 908 23.52 -15.04 10.08
N THR A 909 22.47 -15.82 10.29
CA THR A 909 21.14 -15.36 10.70
C THR A 909 20.73 -15.90 12.07
N GLY A 910 21.41 -16.93 12.61
CA GLY A 910 21.13 -17.44 13.95
C GLY A 910 22.24 -18.34 14.49
N MET A 911 22.28 -18.50 15.81
CA MET A 911 23.19 -19.40 16.54
C MET A 911 22.40 -20.20 17.59
N ALA A 912 22.81 -21.42 17.90
CA ALA A 912 22.26 -22.24 18.97
C ALA A 912 23.34 -23.14 19.57
N GLY A 913 23.09 -23.78 20.70
CA GLY A 913 24.02 -24.72 21.33
C GLY A 913 23.32 -25.95 21.87
N TYR A 914 23.51 -27.12 21.23
CA TYR A 914 22.83 -28.39 21.54
C TYR A 914 23.86 -29.52 21.62
N ASP A 915 23.66 -30.51 22.48
CA ASP A 915 24.45 -31.75 22.52
C ASP A 915 23.93 -32.71 21.42
N ILE A 916 24.52 -32.59 20.22
CA ILE A 916 24.07 -33.30 19.02
C ILE A 916 24.45 -34.78 19.07
N ASP A 917 25.58 -35.13 19.68
CA ASP A 917 26.08 -36.50 19.71
C ASP A 917 25.88 -37.24 21.04
N ASN A 918 25.13 -36.62 21.97
CA ASN A 918 24.77 -37.12 23.29
C ASN A 918 26.01 -37.48 24.13
N ASP A 919 27.06 -36.65 24.07
CA ASP A 919 28.32 -36.83 24.81
C ASP A 919 28.43 -36.02 26.12
N ASP A 920 27.33 -35.37 26.51
CA ASP A 920 27.18 -34.44 27.63
C ASP A 920 27.98 -33.13 27.41
N ARG A 921 28.24 -32.73 26.16
CA ARG A 921 28.84 -31.44 25.79
C ARG A 921 28.06 -30.81 24.65
N HIS A 922 27.94 -29.48 24.66
CA HIS A 922 27.24 -28.80 23.57
C HIS A 922 28.12 -28.66 22.33
N GLU A 923 27.48 -28.62 21.16
CA GLU A 923 28.07 -28.12 19.93
C GLU A 923 27.53 -26.75 19.56
N LEU A 924 28.41 -25.93 18.97
CA LEU A 924 28.04 -24.63 18.43
C LEU A 924 27.35 -24.80 17.08
N ILE A 925 26.07 -24.48 17.03
CA ILE A 925 25.27 -24.50 15.82
C ILE A 925 25.18 -23.10 15.23
N ILE A 926 25.38 -22.98 13.93
CA ILE A 926 25.28 -21.73 13.19
C ILE A 926 24.44 -21.93 11.94
N HIS A 927 23.48 -21.04 11.75
CA HIS A 927 22.53 -21.05 10.64
C HIS A 927 22.61 -19.72 9.86
N GLY A 928 22.47 -19.78 8.54
CA GLY A 928 22.62 -18.63 7.66
C GLY A 928 22.61 -19.01 6.19
N TYR A 929 22.91 -18.05 5.32
CA TYR A 929 22.86 -18.24 3.87
C TYR A 929 24.10 -17.75 3.12
N TYR A 930 24.20 -18.20 1.88
CA TYR A 930 25.12 -17.70 0.87
C TYR A 930 24.31 -17.16 -0.32
N ASP A 931 24.69 -15.99 -0.85
CA ASP A 931 23.98 -15.30 -1.95
C ASP A 931 23.76 -16.16 -3.23
N ASP A 932 24.55 -17.20 -3.44
CA ASP A 932 24.45 -18.07 -4.62
C ASP A 932 24.12 -19.54 -4.26
N PHE A 933 23.99 -19.87 -2.96
CA PHE A 933 23.90 -21.27 -2.51
C PHE A 933 22.79 -21.53 -1.46
N GLY A 934 21.92 -20.56 -1.18
CA GLY A 934 20.77 -20.73 -0.27
C GLY A 934 21.18 -20.88 1.20
N TYR A 935 20.28 -21.44 2.02
CA TYR A 935 20.45 -21.61 3.46
C TYR A 935 21.15 -22.91 3.86
N TRP A 936 22.06 -22.78 4.82
CA TRP A 936 22.89 -23.84 5.35
C TRP A 936 22.95 -23.77 6.88
N ILE A 937 23.05 -24.94 7.50
CA ILE A 937 23.25 -25.09 8.93
C ILE A 937 24.53 -25.89 9.21
N TYR A 938 25.32 -25.40 10.16
CA TYR A 938 26.63 -25.91 10.57
C TYR A 938 26.60 -26.28 12.04
N ALA A 939 27.33 -27.33 12.42
CA ALA A 939 27.60 -27.69 13.82
C ALA A 939 29.10 -27.87 14.04
N PHE A 940 29.61 -27.29 15.13
CA PHE A 940 31.03 -27.29 15.47
C PHE A 940 31.26 -27.81 16.89
N GLU A 941 32.22 -28.72 17.03
CA GLU A 941 32.79 -29.16 18.30
C GLU A 941 33.79 -28.11 18.86
N ASP A 942 34.28 -28.34 20.08
CA ASP A 942 35.38 -27.61 20.71
C ASP A 942 36.55 -27.32 19.74
N GLY A 943 37.08 -26.10 19.81
CA GLY A 943 38.09 -25.58 18.89
C GLY A 943 37.57 -25.27 17.49
N LEU A 944 36.27 -25.03 17.33
CA LEU A 944 35.59 -24.71 16.07
C LEU A 944 35.81 -25.79 14.98
N ASN A 945 35.84 -27.06 15.38
CA ASN A 945 35.99 -28.19 14.47
C ASN A 945 34.62 -28.60 13.92
N LEU A 946 34.46 -28.61 12.59
CA LEU A 946 33.21 -29.02 11.96
C LEU A 946 32.90 -30.50 12.25
N MET A 947 31.71 -30.79 12.77
CA MET A 947 31.26 -32.14 13.08
C MET A 947 31.22 -33.06 11.85
N GLU A 948 31.40 -34.37 12.06
CA GLU A 948 31.21 -35.38 11.01
C GLU A 948 29.73 -35.42 10.58
N GLY A 949 29.47 -35.29 9.27
CA GLY A 949 28.11 -35.25 8.70
C GLY A 949 27.65 -33.85 8.29
N TRP A 950 28.20 -32.80 8.91
CA TRP A 950 27.83 -31.40 8.68
C TRP A 950 28.73 -30.71 7.63
N PRO A 951 28.29 -29.59 7.00
CA PRO A 951 26.99 -28.91 7.14
C PRO A 951 25.88 -29.52 6.29
N HIS A 952 24.63 -29.12 6.57
CA HIS A 952 23.45 -29.52 5.79
C HIS A 952 22.89 -28.36 4.96
N ASP A 953 22.48 -28.67 3.73
CA ASP A 953 21.70 -27.79 2.86
C ASP A 953 20.23 -27.88 3.28
N MET A 954 19.63 -26.74 3.62
CA MET A 954 18.24 -26.68 4.08
C MET A 954 17.25 -26.63 2.90
N GLY A 955 17.71 -26.40 1.67
CA GLY A 955 16.87 -26.33 0.49
C GLY A 955 15.91 -25.13 0.45
N ILE A 956 16.24 -24.07 1.21
CA ILE A 956 15.51 -22.79 1.26
C ILE A 956 16.24 -21.76 0.39
N ASP A 957 15.45 -20.99 -0.38
CA ASP A 957 15.92 -19.95 -1.30
C ASP A 957 16.53 -18.74 -0.54
N ASP A 958 17.54 -18.06 -1.11
CA ASP A 958 18.26 -16.97 -0.45
C ASP A 958 17.44 -15.68 -0.29
N TYR A 959 16.31 -15.57 -0.99
CA TYR A 959 15.38 -14.43 -0.88
C TYR A 959 14.41 -14.52 0.30
N VAL A 960 14.39 -15.64 1.04
CA VAL A 960 13.49 -15.84 2.18
C VAL A 960 14.30 -15.93 3.46
N VAL A 961 13.87 -15.30 4.56
CA VAL A 961 14.57 -15.37 5.85
C VAL A 961 13.82 -16.30 6.80
N PRO A 962 14.31 -17.53 7.04
CA PRO A 962 13.72 -18.43 8.01
C PRO A 962 13.96 -17.99 9.46
N THR A 963 13.12 -18.47 10.38
CA THR A 963 13.24 -18.25 11.82
C THR A 963 14.48 -18.93 12.39
N GLU A 964 14.90 -18.54 13.59
CA GLU A 964 16.00 -19.26 14.26
C GLU A 964 15.62 -20.74 14.44
N PRO A 965 16.50 -21.69 14.12
CA PRO A 965 16.19 -23.10 14.28
C PRO A 965 16.12 -23.48 15.76
N ILE A 966 15.13 -24.29 16.12
CA ILE A 966 15.01 -24.90 17.44
C ILE A 966 15.42 -26.38 17.37
N PHE A 967 16.01 -26.89 18.44
CA PHE A 967 16.44 -28.28 18.57
C PHE A 967 15.74 -28.97 19.75
N ALA A 968 15.12 -30.11 19.49
CA ALA A 968 14.44 -30.92 20.49
C ALA A 968 14.17 -32.34 19.97
N ASP A 969 14.11 -33.31 20.88
CA ASP A 969 13.57 -34.64 20.63
C ASP A 969 12.03 -34.56 20.55
N ILE A 970 11.47 -34.48 19.33
CA ILE A 970 10.02 -34.32 19.15
C ILE A 970 9.30 -35.66 19.08
N ASP A 971 9.97 -36.78 18.84
CA ASP A 971 9.35 -38.10 18.73
C ASP A 971 9.68 -39.07 19.88
N ASN A 972 10.37 -38.57 20.90
CA ASN A 972 10.79 -39.24 22.12
C ASN A 972 11.71 -40.45 21.86
N ASP A 973 12.61 -40.37 20.87
CA ASP A 973 13.58 -41.43 20.54
C ASP A 973 14.98 -41.26 21.18
N ASN A 974 15.20 -40.15 21.90
CA ASN A 974 16.46 -39.63 22.46
C ASN A 974 17.48 -39.12 21.43
N GLU A 975 17.09 -38.92 20.18
CA GLU A 975 17.82 -38.13 19.21
C GLU A 975 17.02 -36.84 18.96
N ALA A 976 17.71 -35.73 18.68
CA ALA A 976 17.00 -34.48 18.44
C ALA A 976 16.56 -34.36 16.98
N GLU A 977 15.57 -33.51 16.75
CA GLU A 977 15.27 -32.90 15.46
C GLU A 977 15.60 -31.43 15.51
N TYR A 978 15.76 -30.83 14.33
CA TYR A 978 15.78 -29.38 14.20
C TYR A 978 14.62 -28.87 13.35
N LEU A 979 14.01 -27.78 13.80
CA LEU A 979 12.83 -27.18 13.18
C LEU A 979 13.05 -25.70 12.88
N THR A 980 12.49 -25.22 11.78
CA THR A 980 12.44 -23.78 11.44
C THR A 980 11.16 -23.48 10.68
N THR A 981 10.87 -22.20 10.46
CA THR A 981 9.75 -21.77 9.62
C THR A 981 10.22 -20.76 8.58
N PHE A 982 9.51 -20.71 7.47
CA PHE A 982 9.61 -19.64 6.48
C PHE A 982 8.26 -19.46 5.81
N PHE A 983 8.08 -18.41 5.01
CA PHE A 983 6.86 -18.20 4.24
C PHE A 983 7.19 -17.73 2.81
N ASP A 984 6.25 -17.98 1.89
CA ASP A 984 6.19 -17.36 0.56
C ASP A 984 4.97 -16.44 0.47
N ILE A 985 4.71 -15.89 -0.72
CA ILE A 985 3.59 -14.97 -0.98
C ILE A 985 2.19 -15.56 -0.73
N THR A 986 2.08 -16.88 -0.57
CA THR A 986 0.80 -17.61 -0.51
C THR A 986 0.68 -18.53 0.70
N SER A 987 1.77 -18.89 1.39
CA SER A 987 1.72 -19.88 2.46
C SER A 987 2.93 -19.76 3.40
N SER A 988 2.74 -20.20 4.64
CA SER A 988 3.85 -20.43 5.57
C SER A 988 4.17 -21.92 5.67
N TYR A 989 5.45 -22.23 5.84
CA TYR A 989 6.00 -23.57 5.90
C TYR A 989 6.68 -23.76 7.26
N VAL A 990 6.26 -24.78 7.98
CA VAL A 990 7.01 -25.34 9.11
C VAL A 990 7.86 -26.48 8.56
N LEU A 991 9.15 -26.48 8.87
CA LEU A 991 10.11 -27.47 8.42
C LEU A 991 10.72 -28.20 9.61
N ALA A 992 10.98 -29.50 9.46
CA ALA A 992 11.59 -30.37 10.46
C ALA A 992 12.51 -31.42 9.79
N TRP A 993 13.68 -31.64 10.40
CA TRP A 993 14.69 -32.59 9.94
C TRP A 993 15.29 -33.37 11.10
N ASN A 994 15.74 -34.58 10.80
CA ASN A 994 16.60 -35.35 11.69
C ASN A 994 18.03 -34.78 11.67
N LEU A 995 18.85 -35.07 12.69
CA LEU A 995 20.24 -34.60 12.77
C LEU A 995 21.15 -35.07 11.62
N ASP A 996 20.76 -36.05 10.80
CA ASP A 996 21.50 -36.46 9.60
C ASP A 996 21.16 -35.63 8.35
N GLY A 997 20.32 -34.59 8.50
CA GLY A 997 19.85 -33.72 7.43
C GLY A 997 18.71 -34.31 6.58
N SER A 998 18.23 -35.51 6.90
CA SER A 998 17.05 -36.09 6.26
C SER A 998 15.76 -35.48 6.82
N SER A 999 14.72 -35.39 6.00
CA SER A 999 13.42 -34.87 6.43
C SER A 999 12.82 -35.75 7.52
N PHE A 1000 12.31 -35.13 8.59
CA PHE A 1000 11.69 -35.85 9.70
C PHE A 1000 10.52 -36.72 9.22
N LEU A 1001 9.62 -36.14 8.40
CA LEU A 1001 8.59 -36.90 7.72
C LEU A 1001 9.15 -37.59 6.46
N PRO A 1002 9.22 -38.95 6.39
CA PRO A 1002 9.91 -39.64 5.30
C PRO A 1002 9.28 -39.45 3.91
N SER A 1003 8.01 -39.04 3.86
CA SER A 1003 7.26 -38.77 2.63
C SER A 1003 7.38 -37.32 2.16
N SER A 1004 8.01 -36.45 2.93
CA SER A 1004 8.05 -35.02 2.66
C SER A 1004 9.36 -34.62 1.97
N PRO A 1005 9.32 -33.87 0.85
CA PRO A 1005 10.51 -33.30 0.26
C PRO A 1005 11.02 -32.11 1.11
N ASN A 1006 12.35 -31.98 1.23
CA ASN A 1006 13.03 -30.81 1.80
C ASN A 1006 12.59 -30.41 3.23
N GLY A 1007 12.23 -31.39 4.06
CA GLY A 1007 11.92 -31.16 5.48
C GLY A 1007 10.53 -30.59 5.74
N SER A 1008 9.65 -30.45 4.74
CA SER A 1008 8.32 -29.87 4.96
C SER A 1008 7.50 -30.67 6.00
N PHE A 1009 7.13 -30.01 7.09
CA PHE A 1009 6.36 -30.60 8.18
C PHE A 1009 4.88 -30.22 8.05
N ALA A 1010 4.57 -28.92 8.09
CA ALA A 1010 3.21 -28.39 7.94
C ALA A 1010 3.20 -27.18 6.99
N ILE A 1011 2.04 -26.91 6.38
CA ILE A 1011 1.80 -25.75 5.51
C ILE A 1011 0.51 -25.07 5.97
N THR A 1012 0.57 -23.77 6.24
CA THR A 1012 -0.62 -22.94 6.49
C THR A 1012 -0.90 -22.08 5.26
N PRO A 1013 -2.17 -21.94 4.86
CA PRO A 1013 -2.55 -21.12 3.70
C PRO A 1013 -2.37 -19.61 3.93
N GLU A 1014 -2.12 -19.19 5.17
CA GLU A 1014 -1.86 -17.79 5.53
C GLU A 1014 -0.34 -17.48 5.53
N PRO A 1015 0.11 -16.37 4.89
CA PRO A 1015 1.51 -15.97 4.87
C PRO A 1015 1.93 -15.27 6.19
N SER A 1016 3.06 -15.70 6.77
CA SER A 1016 3.82 -15.11 7.91
C SER A 1016 3.81 -15.82 9.27
N VAL A 1017 3.93 -17.15 9.30
CA VAL A 1017 4.59 -17.81 10.45
C VAL A 1017 6.06 -17.40 10.45
N LEU A 1018 6.37 -16.40 11.26
CA LEU A 1018 7.67 -15.73 11.35
C LEU A 1018 8.10 -15.47 12.80
N ASN A 1019 7.32 -16.01 13.73
CA ASN A 1019 7.53 -16.00 15.16
C ASN A 1019 8.33 -17.24 15.58
N MET A 1020 8.76 -17.27 16.84
CA MET A 1020 9.60 -18.36 17.31
C MET A 1020 8.72 -19.59 17.47
N LEU A 1021 9.18 -20.74 16.95
CA LEU A 1021 8.52 -22.00 17.24
C LEU A 1021 8.64 -22.33 18.72
N LEU A 1022 7.54 -22.79 19.31
CA LEU A 1022 7.52 -23.31 20.67
C LEU A 1022 7.19 -24.80 20.64
N LEU A 1023 7.64 -25.51 21.67
CA LEU A 1023 7.32 -26.92 21.88
C LEU A 1023 6.63 -27.06 23.23
N ALA A 1024 5.43 -27.64 23.23
CA ALA A 1024 4.66 -27.89 24.44
C ALA A 1024 3.71 -29.06 24.20
N ASP A 1025 3.51 -29.93 25.18
CA ASP A 1025 2.49 -30.98 25.09
C ASP A 1025 1.09 -30.36 25.29
N MET A 1026 0.53 -29.78 24.23
CA MET A 1026 -0.72 -29.02 24.26
C MET A 1026 -1.95 -29.93 24.37
N ASN A 1027 -1.77 -31.24 24.18
CA ASN A 1027 -2.87 -32.20 24.13
C ASN A 1027 -2.84 -33.26 25.26
N GLY A 1028 -1.74 -33.33 26.02
CA GLY A 1028 -1.54 -34.22 27.16
C GLY A 1028 -1.21 -35.66 26.76
N ASP A 1029 -0.54 -35.87 25.63
CA ASP A 1029 -0.14 -37.21 25.15
C ASP A 1029 1.31 -37.59 25.48
N ASP A 1030 1.98 -36.81 26.32
CA ASP A 1030 3.38 -36.96 26.73
C ASP A 1030 4.37 -36.79 25.54
N SER A 1031 3.95 -36.16 24.44
CA SER A 1031 4.79 -35.78 23.30
C SER A 1031 4.72 -34.26 23.05
N PRO A 1032 5.83 -33.60 22.70
CA PRO A 1032 5.80 -32.17 22.42
C PRO A 1032 5.04 -31.88 21.12
N ASP A 1033 4.10 -30.95 21.18
CA ASP A 1033 3.42 -30.36 20.03
C ASP A 1033 4.15 -29.10 19.55
N ILE A 1034 4.15 -28.87 18.24
CA ILE A 1034 4.78 -27.70 17.63
C ILE A 1034 3.77 -26.56 17.61
N VAL A 1035 4.07 -25.49 18.33
CA VAL A 1035 3.22 -24.29 18.43
C VAL A 1035 3.86 -23.14 17.68
N ALA A 1036 3.06 -22.45 16.87
CA ALA A 1036 3.50 -21.30 16.09
C ALA A 1036 2.42 -20.21 16.05
N CYS A 1037 2.83 -18.95 16.01
CA CYS A 1037 1.95 -17.81 15.80
C CYS A 1037 2.08 -17.34 14.35
N ALA A 1038 1.00 -17.48 13.58
CA ALA A 1038 0.89 -16.80 12.31
C ALA A 1038 0.30 -15.41 12.57
N ASP A 1039 1.16 -14.41 12.38
CA ASP A 1039 0.71 -13.05 12.11
C ASP A 1039 0.50 -12.93 10.60
N ASN A 1040 -0.34 -12.01 10.15
CA ASN A 1040 -0.59 -11.88 8.72
C ASN A 1040 0.23 -10.72 8.13
N ASP A 1041 1.22 -11.11 7.34
CA ASP A 1041 1.89 -10.37 6.26
C ASP A 1041 2.72 -9.10 6.54
N ILE A 1042 3.84 -9.00 5.83
CA ILE A 1042 4.65 -7.79 5.59
C ILE A 1042 4.13 -6.95 4.40
N PHE A 1043 3.13 -7.46 3.68
CA PHE A 1043 2.43 -6.87 2.52
C PHE A 1043 0.94 -6.56 2.76
N ASN A 1044 0.48 -6.54 4.03
CA ASN A 1044 -0.86 -6.13 4.47
C ASN A 1044 -2.05 -6.95 3.89
N SER A 1045 -1.99 -8.29 3.91
CA SER A 1045 -3.22 -9.08 3.85
C SER A 1045 -3.89 -9.10 5.24
N TYR A 1046 -5.03 -8.44 5.36
CA TYR A 1046 -5.78 -8.21 6.60
C TYR A 1046 -6.40 -9.49 7.14
N GLU A 1047 -5.69 -10.18 8.04
CA GLU A 1047 -6.25 -11.33 8.73
C GLU A 1047 -5.87 -11.35 10.21
N PRO A 1048 -6.68 -12.04 11.04
CA PRO A 1048 -6.46 -12.08 12.48
C PRO A 1048 -5.18 -12.82 12.88
N GLN A 1049 -4.63 -12.47 14.05
CA GLN A 1049 -3.50 -13.16 14.67
C GLN A 1049 -3.91 -14.56 15.14
N ARG A 1050 -3.21 -15.60 14.66
CA ARG A 1050 -3.54 -17.00 14.89
C ARG A 1050 -2.41 -17.75 15.56
N ILE A 1051 -2.74 -18.58 16.55
CA ILE A 1051 -1.83 -19.56 17.14
C ILE A 1051 -2.22 -20.92 16.61
N TYR A 1052 -1.28 -21.64 16.02
CA TYR A 1052 -1.39 -23.00 15.54
C TYR A 1052 -0.67 -23.96 16.49
N ALA A 1053 -1.17 -25.19 16.61
CA ALA A 1053 -0.48 -26.27 17.30
C ALA A 1053 -0.65 -27.59 16.53
N TRP A 1054 0.46 -28.27 16.26
CA TRP A 1054 0.47 -29.54 15.51
C TRP A 1054 1.12 -30.65 16.31
N ASP A 1055 0.54 -31.85 16.20
CA ASP A 1055 1.19 -33.05 16.72
C ASP A 1055 2.39 -33.49 15.86
N THR A 1056 3.12 -34.48 16.36
CA THR A 1056 4.31 -35.07 15.72
C THR A 1056 4.06 -35.75 14.37
N GLN A 1057 2.80 -35.85 13.92
CA GLN A 1057 2.43 -36.30 12.55
C GLN A 1057 1.95 -35.15 11.66
N ALA A 1058 2.25 -33.90 12.04
CA ALA A 1058 1.81 -32.68 11.37
C ALA A 1058 0.29 -32.54 11.26
N ARG A 1059 -0.47 -33.10 12.19
CA ARG A 1059 -1.93 -32.91 12.26
C ARG A 1059 -2.22 -31.76 13.20
N LEU A 1060 -3.05 -30.83 12.75
CA LEU A 1060 -3.52 -29.71 13.56
C LEU A 1060 -4.35 -30.25 14.74
N LEU A 1061 -4.03 -29.79 15.95
CA LEU A 1061 -4.72 -30.20 17.17
C LEU A 1061 -6.17 -29.70 17.23
N ASP A 1062 -7.02 -30.45 17.92
CA ASP A 1062 -8.41 -30.05 18.17
C ASP A 1062 -8.45 -28.72 18.97
N GLY A 1063 -9.15 -27.72 18.43
CA GLY A 1063 -9.25 -26.38 19.03
C GLY A 1063 -8.27 -25.35 18.48
N PHE A 1064 -7.38 -25.73 17.57
CA PHE A 1064 -6.48 -24.83 16.85
C PHE A 1064 -6.91 -24.66 15.36
N PRO A 1065 -6.60 -23.52 14.71
CA PRO A 1065 -5.90 -22.36 15.29
C PRO A 1065 -6.76 -21.60 16.30
N LEU A 1066 -6.11 -21.08 17.34
CA LEU A 1066 -6.68 -20.09 18.24
C LEU A 1066 -6.51 -18.71 17.62
N ILE A 1067 -7.57 -17.89 17.61
CA ILE A 1067 -7.46 -16.49 17.20
C ILE A 1067 -7.48 -15.63 18.46
N VAL A 1068 -6.42 -14.86 18.67
CA VAL A 1068 -6.18 -14.07 19.89
C VAL A 1068 -6.32 -12.56 19.68
N SER A 1069 -6.30 -12.10 18.43
CA SER A 1069 -6.62 -10.72 18.03
C SER A 1069 -7.32 -10.73 16.67
N PRO A 1070 -8.52 -10.13 16.53
CA PRO A 1070 -9.30 -10.17 15.29
C PRO A 1070 -8.91 -9.02 14.35
N GLU A 1071 -8.31 -7.96 14.90
CA GLU A 1071 -8.08 -6.69 14.24
C GLU A 1071 -6.91 -6.88 13.28
N PRO A 1072 -7.10 -6.58 11.99
CA PRO A 1072 -6.03 -6.76 11.05
C PRO A 1072 -4.99 -5.66 11.27
N TYR A 1073 -3.81 -6.07 11.72
CA TYR A 1073 -2.70 -5.16 12.01
C TYR A 1073 -1.43 -5.60 11.28
N THR A 1074 -0.53 -4.66 11.06
CA THR A 1074 0.65 -4.86 10.22
C THR A 1074 1.89 -5.28 11.01
N SER A 1075 2.68 -6.17 10.41
CA SER A 1075 4.14 -6.41 10.55
C SER A 1075 4.76 -6.85 11.88
N ASP A 1076 4.03 -6.87 13.00
CA ASP A 1076 4.65 -7.17 14.30
C ASP A 1076 4.54 -8.66 14.61
N ARG A 1077 5.70 -9.30 14.87
CA ARG A 1077 5.84 -10.73 15.13
C ARG A 1077 5.62 -10.99 16.60
N PHE A 1078 4.52 -11.59 17.00
CA PHE A 1078 4.29 -11.92 18.41
C PHE A 1078 4.56 -13.39 18.66
N THR A 1079 5.33 -13.68 19.70
CA THR A 1079 5.58 -15.05 20.14
C THR A 1079 4.87 -15.27 21.48
N PRO A 1080 4.01 -16.30 21.61
CA PRO A 1080 3.44 -16.65 22.89
C PRO A 1080 4.53 -17.14 23.87
N ALA A 1081 4.22 -17.11 25.17
CA ALA A 1081 4.97 -17.85 26.18
C ALA A 1081 4.03 -18.87 26.83
N ILE A 1082 4.54 -20.06 27.12
CA ILE A 1082 3.78 -21.21 27.62
C ILE A 1082 4.37 -21.67 28.95
N GLY A 1083 3.54 -22.12 29.89
CA GLY A 1083 4.01 -22.74 31.14
C GLY A 1083 2.91 -22.85 32.18
N ASP A 1084 3.24 -23.27 33.41
CA ASP A 1084 2.32 -23.23 34.57
C ASP A 1084 2.33 -21.82 35.20
N ILE A 1085 1.61 -20.88 34.57
CA ILE A 1085 1.68 -19.45 34.87
C ILE A 1085 0.85 -19.14 36.11
N ASP A 1086 -0.35 -19.71 36.22
CA ASP A 1086 -1.23 -19.51 37.37
C ASP A 1086 -0.96 -20.46 38.56
N SER A 1087 0.03 -21.36 38.40
CA SER A 1087 0.49 -22.33 39.41
C SER A 1087 -0.60 -23.34 39.80
N ASP A 1088 -1.48 -23.71 38.86
CA ASP A 1088 -2.50 -24.74 39.03
C ASP A 1088 -2.05 -26.15 38.57
N GLY A 1089 -0.86 -26.24 37.96
CA GLY A 1089 -0.25 -27.48 37.48
C GLY A 1089 -0.68 -27.87 36.06
N PHE A 1090 -1.44 -27.02 35.37
CA PHE A 1090 -1.82 -27.18 33.98
C PHE A 1090 -1.08 -26.18 33.08
N ILE A 1091 -1.15 -26.42 31.77
CA ILE A 1091 -0.55 -25.53 30.78
C ILE A 1091 -1.37 -24.25 30.65
N ASP A 1092 -0.69 -23.12 30.73
CA ASP A 1092 -1.18 -21.80 30.38
C ASP A 1092 -0.37 -21.22 29.21
N MET A 1093 -0.96 -20.24 28.54
CA MET A 1093 -0.34 -19.48 27.48
C MET A 1093 -0.62 -17.99 27.66
N ILE A 1094 0.41 -17.17 27.45
CA ILE A 1094 0.31 -15.72 27.38
C ILE A 1094 0.82 -15.21 26.05
N ILE A 1095 0.17 -14.20 25.49
CA ILE A 1095 0.61 -13.54 24.25
C ILE A 1095 0.21 -12.06 24.27
N THR A 1096 1.07 -11.20 23.74
CA THR A 1096 0.74 -9.80 23.48
C THR A 1096 0.19 -9.66 22.06
N THR A 1097 -0.72 -8.72 21.87
CA THR A 1097 -1.42 -8.56 20.59
C THR A 1097 -1.18 -7.17 20.00
N PRO A 1098 -1.26 -7.03 18.66
CA PRO A 1098 -1.05 -5.74 17.98
C PRO A 1098 -2.03 -4.64 18.42
N ASP A 1099 -3.25 -5.01 18.79
CA ASP A 1099 -4.29 -4.11 19.30
C ASP A 1099 -4.05 -3.64 20.75
N SER A 1100 -2.83 -3.80 21.26
CA SER A 1100 -2.38 -3.34 22.58
C SER A 1100 -3.06 -4.06 23.75
N PHE A 1101 -3.16 -5.39 23.66
CA PHE A 1101 -3.60 -6.25 24.76
C PHE A 1101 -2.55 -7.28 25.16
N GLN A 1102 -2.66 -7.71 26.41
CA GLN A 1102 -2.12 -8.96 26.94
C GLN A 1102 -3.26 -9.98 26.99
N VAL A 1103 -3.07 -11.13 26.36
CA VAL A 1103 -4.01 -12.26 26.35
C VAL A 1103 -3.45 -13.39 27.21
N PHE A 1104 -4.31 -14.01 28.00
CA PHE A 1104 -4.01 -15.22 28.76
C PHE A 1104 -5.01 -16.30 28.36
N VAL A 1105 -4.54 -17.54 28.23
CA VAL A 1105 -5.33 -18.73 27.91
C VAL A 1105 -4.90 -19.87 28.81
N ASN A 1106 -5.82 -20.41 29.60
CA ASN A 1106 -5.62 -21.60 30.44
C ASN A 1106 -6.18 -22.84 29.71
N PHE A 1107 -5.40 -23.93 29.71
CA PHE A 1107 -5.75 -25.24 29.13
C PHE A 1107 -6.02 -26.27 30.24
N PRO A 1108 -7.19 -26.20 30.91
CA PRO A 1108 -7.44 -27.02 32.08
C PRO A 1108 -7.50 -28.49 31.71
N GLY A 1109 -6.69 -29.31 32.39
CA GLY A 1109 -6.62 -30.77 32.17
C GLY A 1109 -5.45 -31.24 31.33
N VAL A 1110 -4.63 -30.33 30.78
CA VAL A 1110 -3.35 -30.63 30.12
C VAL A 1110 -2.25 -30.30 31.12
N THR A 1111 -1.59 -31.32 31.69
CA THR A 1111 -0.61 -31.11 32.77
C THR A 1111 0.66 -30.48 32.23
N PHE A 1112 1.19 -29.47 32.93
CA PHE A 1112 2.49 -28.92 32.60
C PHE A 1112 3.60 -29.87 33.11
N ASP A 1113 4.47 -30.28 32.20
CA ASP A 1113 5.71 -31.01 32.50
C ASP A 1113 6.85 -30.36 31.73
N ALA A 1114 7.84 -29.82 32.45
CA ALA A 1114 8.97 -29.12 31.84
C ALA A 1114 9.85 -30.02 30.93
N CYS A 1115 9.78 -31.35 31.08
CA CYS A 1115 10.54 -32.30 30.26
C CYS A 1115 9.84 -32.65 28.93
N THR A 1116 8.49 -32.71 28.89
CA THR A 1116 7.72 -32.97 27.65
C THR A 1116 7.17 -31.70 27.02
N SER A 1117 7.19 -30.59 27.77
CA SER A 1117 6.98 -29.23 27.29
C SER A 1117 8.27 -28.44 27.47
N PRO A 1118 9.30 -28.71 26.66
CA PRO A 1118 10.51 -27.91 26.68
C PRO A 1118 10.16 -26.53 26.11
N VAL A 1119 9.68 -25.63 26.97
CA VAL A 1119 9.31 -24.28 26.58
C VAL A 1119 10.59 -23.55 26.22
N PRO A 1120 10.78 -23.07 24.98
CA PRO A 1120 11.81 -22.08 24.74
C PRO A 1120 11.24 -20.75 25.23
N PHE A 1121 11.40 -20.46 26.52
CA PHE A 1121 11.75 -19.08 26.83
C PHE A 1121 13.06 -18.86 26.12
N TRP A 1122 13.00 -18.09 25.03
CA TRP A 1122 14.20 -17.65 24.33
C TRP A 1122 15.23 -17.08 25.33
N ARG A 1123 16.47 -16.84 24.89
CA ARG A 1123 17.68 -16.50 25.68
C ARG A 1123 17.58 -15.38 26.75
N TYR A 1124 16.41 -14.78 26.92
CA TYR A 1124 16.00 -13.86 27.97
C TYR A 1124 15.89 -14.51 29.38
N SER A 1125 15.98 -15.84 29.49
CA SER A 1125 16.08 -16.56 30.77
C SER A 1125 17.48 -17.15 30.97
N ARG A 1126 17.95 -17.17 32.23
CA ARG A 1126 19.32 -17.58 32.60
C ARG A 1126 19.74 -19.01 32.21
N LYS A 1127 18.78 -19.89 31.89
CA LYS A 1127 19.05 -21.33 31.66
C LYS A 1127 19.13 -21.76 30.19
N MET A 1128 18.83 -20.91 29.19
CA MET A 1128 18.45 -21.44 27.86
C MET A 1128 19.17 -20.79 26.66
N ASN A 1129 19.63 -21.63 25.72
CA ASN A 1129 20.39 -21.28 24.51
C ASN A 1129 19.72 -21.78 23.21
N ASN A 1130 18.39 -21.61 23.09
CA ASN A 1130 17.54 -22.13 21.99
C ASN A 1130 17.52 -23.67 21.88
N THR A 1131 17.61 -24.35 23.01
CA THR A 1131 17.68 -25.82 23.08
C THR A 1131 16.78 -26.40 24.15
N ALA A 1132 16.05 -27.46 23.81
CA ALA A 1132 15.30 -28.27 24.76
C ALA A 1132 16.26 -29.17 25.55
N PRO A 1133 16.10 -29.33 26.88
CA PRO A 1133 16.90 -30.29 27.63
C PRO A 1133 16.62 -31.72 27.17
N LEU A 1134 17.66 -32.56 27.08
CA LEU A 1134 17.51 -33.98 26.78
C LEU A 1134 16.73 -34.69 27.91
N PRO A 1135 15.86 -35.67 27.60
CA PRO A 1135 15.15 -36.46 28.61
C PRO A 1135 16.07 -37.15 29.64
N SER A 1136 17.33 -37.41 29.29
CA SER A 1136 18.36 -37.99 30.18
C SER A 1136 18.96 -37.01 31.20
N GLU A 1137 18.92 -35.71 30.91
CA GLU A 1137 19.34 -34.63 31.81
C GLU A 1137 18.23 -34.23 32.80
N CYS A 1138 17.00 -34.73 32.60
CA CYS A 1138 15.87 -34.64 33.53
C CYS A 1138 16.07 -35.49 34.83
N ASN A 1139 17.30 -35.61 35.33
CA ASN A 1139 17.52 -35.93 36.75
C ASN A 1139 17.40 -34.63 37.53
N SER A 1140 16.36 -34.50 38.36
CA SER A 1140 16.11 -33.34 39.21
C SER A 1140 17.35 -32.87 39.99
N THR A 1141 18.12 -31.98 39.39
CA THR A 1141 18.83 -30.89 40.06
C THR A 1141 18.25 -29.55 39.66
N ASP A 1142 17.03 -29.57 39.12
CA ASP A 1142 16.07 -28.53 39.41
C ASP A 1142 16.28 -28.09 40.85
N VAL A 1143 16.67 -26.82 41.00
CA VAL A 1143 16.00 -26.01 42.02
C VAL A 1143 14.53 -26.05 41.59
N ALA A 1144 13.89 -27.17 41.91
CA ALA A 1144 12.55 -27.15 42.40
C ALA A 1144 12.58 -26.02 43.41
N GLU A 1145 11.75 -25.01 43.18
CA GLU A 1145 11.25 -24.25 44.31
C GLU A 1145 11.01 -25.24 45.45
N SER A 1146 11.82 -25.06 46.47
CA SER A 1146 12.22 -26.07 47.44
C SER A 1146 11.11 -27.07 47.83
N GLU A 1147 11.50 -28.35 47.85
CA GLU A 1147 10.96 -29.44 48.68
C GLU A 1147 9.45 -29.39 49.02
N ASP A 1148 8.69 -30.34 48.45
CA ASP A 1148 7.40 -30.78 49.02
C ASP A 1148 6.50 -29.63 49.50
N ARG A 1149 6.03 -28.75 48.60
CA ARG A 1149 4.72 -28.13 48.83
C ARG A 1149 3.66 -29.22 48.65
N LEU A 1150 3.60 -30.13 49.63
CA LEU A 1150 2.42 -30.93 49.90
C LEU A 1150 1.25 -29.96 49.91
N ILE A 1151 0.45 -29.96 48.83
CA ILE A 1151 -0.86 -29.32 48.82
C ILE A 1151 -1.51 -29.80 50.11
N PRO A 1152 -1.76 -28.90 51.08
CA PRO A 1152 -2.12 -29.34 52.41
C PRO A 1152 -3.40 -30.16 52.30
N GLU A 1153 -3.41 -31.47 52.56
CA GLU A 1153 -4.64 -32.27 52.43
C GLU A 1153 -5.74 -31.77 53.39
N LEU A 1154 -5.36 -31.00 54.41
CA LEU A 1154 -6.21 -30.51 55.47
C LEU A 1154 -5.92 -29.05 55.79
N PHE A 1155 -6.97 -28.33 56.17
CA PHE A 1155 -6.80 -27.02 56.81
C PHE A 1155 -5.95 -27.13 58.07
N TYR A 1156 -4.98 -26.23 58.23
CA TYR A 1156 -4.13 -26.17 59.41
C TYR A 1156 -3.89 -24.72 59.84
N LEU A 1157 -3.87 -24.46 61.15
CA LEU A 1157 -3.51 -23.16 61.73
C LEU A 1157 -2.29 -23.37 62.64
N SER A 1158 -1.16 -22.73 62.35
CA SER A 1158 0.08 -22.89 63.10
C SER A 1158 0.08 -22.09 64.42
N PRO A 1159 0.83 -22.49 65.47
CA PRO A 1159 1.19 -21.59 66.56
C PRO A 1159 1.93 -20.34 66.03
N ASN A 1160 1.55 -19.15 66.50
CA ASN A 1160 2.23 -17.92 66.09
C ASN A 1160 3.69 -17.87 66.60
N HIS A 1161 4.60 -17.26 65.83
CA HIS A 1161 6.01 -17.11 66.20
C HIS A 1161 6.51 -15.68 65.92
N PRO A 1162 7.27 -15.04 66.84
CA PRO A 1162 7.56 -15.47 68.21
C PRO A 1162 6.30 -15.49 69.10
N ASN A 1163 6.31 -16.24 70.21
CA ASN A 1163 5.26 -16.21 71.23
C ASN A 1163 5.88 -16.59 72.61
N PRO A 1164 5.98 -15.65 73.58
CA PRO A 1164 5.45 -14.29 73.57
C PRO A 1164 6.17 -13.38 72.56
N PHE A 1165 5.50 -12.33 72.08
CA PHE A 1165 6.04 -11.42 71.06
C PHE A 1165 5.99 -9.93 71.46
N ASN A 1166 6.88 -9.14 70.82
CA ASN A 1166 6.99 -7.69 70.97
C ASN A 1166 7.75 -7.06 69.77
N PRO A 1167 7.18 -6.14 68.98
CA PRO A 1167 5.76 -5.80 68.88
C PRO A 1167 4.98 -6.70 67.91
N SER A 1168 5.64 -7.50 67.07
CA SER A 1168 5.01 -8.28 65.99
C SER A 1168 5.17 -9.79 66.12
N THR A 1169 4.24 -10.54 65.55
CA THR A 1169 4.26 -12.00 65.42
C THR A 1169 3.67 -12.44 64.09
N THR A 1170 4.15 -13.57 63.57
CA THR A 1170 3.67 -14.21 62.35
C THR A 1170 2.75 -15.36 62.69
N ILE A 1171 1.64 -15.49 61.97
CA ILE A 1171 0.65 -16.56 62.06
C ILE A 1171 0.62 -17.28 60.71
N GLU A 1172 1.07 -18.53 60.67
CA GLU A 1172 1.02 -19.38 59.48
C GLU A 1172 -0.25 -20.25 59.47
N TYR A 1173 -0.79 -20.54 58.29
CA TYR A 1173 -1.97 -21.38 58.09
C TYR A 1173 -1.97 -22.02 56.69
N SER A 1174 -2.67 -23.14 56.55
CA SER A 1174 -2.69 -23.96 55.34
C SER A 1174 -4.12 -24.17 54.85
N ILE A 1175 -4.32 -24.16 53.53
CA ILE A 1175 -5.62 -24.28 52.85
C ILE A 1175 -5.55 -25.42 51.82
N PRO A 1176 -6.47 -26.41 51.85
CA PRO A 1176 -6.47 -27.54 50.93
C PRO A 1176 -7.11 -27.29 49.56
N GLN A 1177 -7.96 -26.27 49.44
CA GLN A 1177 -8.74 -25.97 48.23
C GLN A 1177 -9.20 -24.52 48.24
N ARG A 1178 -9.46 -23.92 47.06
CA ARG A 1178 -9.90 -22.54 46.90
C ARG A 1178 -11.11 -22.23 47.80
N THR A 1179 -10.95 -21.29 48.74
CA THR A 1179 -12.03 -20.87 49.65
C THR A 1179 -11.86 -19.45 50.14
N HIS A 1180 -12.97 -18.79 50.51
CA HIS A 1180 -12.93 -17.53 51.24
C HIS A 1180 -12.42 -17.74 52.66
N VAL A 1181 -11.41 -16.96 53.06
CA VAL A 1181 -10.73 -17.06 54.37
C VAL A 1181 -10.75 -15.73 55.10
N THR A 1182 -11.24 -15.79 56.34
CA THR A 1182 -11.16 -14.69 57.29
C THR A 1182 -10.27 -15.06 58.49
N LEU A 1183 -9.13 -14.38 58.65
CA LEU A 1183 -8.26 -14.50 59.83
C LEU A 1183 -8.40 -13.25 60.70
N SER A 1184 -8.84 -13.40 61.95
CA SER A 1184 -9.11 -12.28 62.85
C SER A 1184 -8.54 -12.47 64.25
N ILE A 1185 -8.09 -11.38 64.87
CA ILE A 1185 -7.59 -11.30 66.23
C ILE A 1185 -8.71 -10.88 67.18
N TYR A 1186 -8.78 -11.50 68.35
CA TYR A 1186 -9.76 -11.26 69.42
C TYR A 1186 -9.05 -11.12 70.77
N ASN A 1187 -9.63 -10.36 71.70
CA ASN A 1187 -9.18 -10.37 73.10
C ASN A 1187 -9.78 -11.56 73.89
N ILE A 1188 -9.40 -11.70 75.16
CA ILE A 1188 -9.91 -12.79 76.03
C ILE A 1188 -11.43 -12.75 76.27
N LEU A 1189 -12.07 -11.61 76.00
CA LEU A 1189 -13.52 -11.42 76.15
C LEU A 1189 -14.28 -11.77 74.84
N GLY A 1190 -13.56 -12.16 73.78
CA GLY A 1190 -14.13 -12.46 72.46
C GLY A 1190 -14.44 -11.23 71.62
N GLU A 1191 -13.97 -10.05 71.99
CA GLU A 1191 -14.13 -8.83 71.19
C GLU A 1191 -13.07 -8.82 70.08
N LYS A 1192 -13.50 -8.57 68.83
CA LYS A 1192 -12.61 -8.51 67.66
C LYS A 1192 -11.71 -7.27 67.74
N ILE A 1193 -10.42 -7.48 67.56
CA ILE A 1193 -9.36 -6.48 67.65
C ILE A 1193 -8.90 -6.03 66.26
N LYS A 1194 -8.69 -6.96 65.34
CA LYS A 1194 -8.25 -6.69 63.97
C LYS A 1194 -8.54 -7.89 63.06
N THR A 1195 -9.04 -7.65 61.86
CA THR A 1195 -9.03 -8.66 60.79
C THR A 1195 -7.70 -8.54 60.02
N LEU A 1196 -6.98 -9.65 59.88
CA LEU A 1196 -5.68 -9.72 59.19
C LEU A 1196 -5.84 -10.17 57.73
N VAL A 1197 -6.80 -11.05 57.46
CA VAL A 1197 -7.10 -11.61 56.14
C VAL A 1197 -8.62 -11.69 56.00
N ASP A 1198 -9.16 -11.27 54.86
CA ASP A 1198 -10.59 -11.38 54.49
C ASP A 1198 -10.71 -11.41 52.96
N ARG A 1199 -10.29 -12.52 52.35
CA ARG A 1199 -10.24 -12.69 50.89
C ARG A 1199 -10.36 -14.16 50.49
N THR A 1200 -10.63 -14.42 49.22
CA THR A 1200 -10.57 -15.77 48.64
C THR A 1200 -9.11 -16.14 48.37
N LEU A 1201 -8.70 -17.32 48.82
CA LEU A 1201 -7.36 -17.87 48.67
C LEU A 1201 -7.44 -19.24 47.99
N THR A 1202 -6.44 -19.59 47.18
CA THR A 1202 -6.25 -20.90 46.55
C THR A 1202 -5.77 -21.95 47.56
N ALA A 1203 -5.50 -23.18 47.11
CA ALA A 1203 -4.86 -24.17 47.96
C ALA A 1203 -3.39 -23.78 48.20
N GLY A 1204 -2.90 -23.83 49.43
CA GLY A 1204 -1.53 -23.39 49.72
C GLY A 1204 -1.26 -23.13 51.20
N ASN A 1205 -0.02 -22.80 51.50
CA ASN A 1205 0.43 -22.35 52.82
C ASN A 1205 0.58 -20.84 52.82
N TYR A 1206 0.01 -20.17 53.82
CA TYR A 1206 -0.05 -18.72 53.92
C TYR A 1206 0.45 -18.25 55.28
N SER A 1207 0.86 -16.98 55.38
CA SER A 1207 1.18 -16.35 56.64
C SER A 1207 0.54 -14.97 56.78
N ALA A 1208 0.35 -14.51 58.02
CA ALA A 1208 -0.16 -13.18 58.32
C ALA A 1208 0.54 -12.60 59.55
N VAL A 1209 0.97 -11.34 59.46
CA VAL A 1209 1.67 -10.65 60.54
C VAL A 1209 0.73 -9.78 61.35
N TRP A 1210 0.77 -9.90 62.68
CA TRP A 1210 0.10 -8.95 63.57
C TRP A 1210 1.12 -8.06 64.29
N ASP A 1211 1.00 -6.75 64.13
CA ASP A 1211 1.86 -5.71 64.70
C ASP A 1211 1.44 -5.25 66.12
N GLY A 1212 0.55 -6.00 66.77
CA GLY A 1212 0.05 -5.66 68.10
C GLY A 1212 -0.85 -4.42 68.15
N LYS A 1213 -1.40 -3.96 67.01
CA LYS A 1213 -2.35 -2.83 66.95
C LYS A 1213 -3.76 -3.31 66.59
N ASN A 1214 -4.78 -2.53 66.97
CA ASN A 1214 -6.17 -2.77 66.57
C ASN A 1214 -6.49 -2.17 65.19
N GLU A 1215 -7.71 -2.38 64.69
CA GLU A 1215 -8.22 -1.82 63.41
C GLU A 1215 -8.06 -0.29 63.29
N SER A 1216 -8.07 0.45 64.40
CA SER A 1216 -7.87 1.92 64.40
C SER A 1216 -6.41 2.36 64.57
N GLY A 1217 -5.45 1.43 64.41
CA GLY A 1217 -4.01 1.70 64.53
C GLY A 1217 -3.53 1.96 65.98
N ARG A 1218 -4.33 1.67 67.01
CA ARG A 1218 -3.95 1.85 68.41
C ARG A 1218 -3.30 0.58 68.96
N ALA A 1219 -2.20 0.72 69.68
CA ALA A 1219 -1.49 -0.39 70.30
C ALA A 1219 -2.39 -1.15 71.30
N ALA A 1220 -2.50 -2.46 71.12
CA ALA A 1220 -3.20 -3.37 72.01
C ALA A 1220 -2.46 -3.46 73.37
N ALA A 1221 -3.17 -3.78 74.46
CA ALA A 1221 -2.56 -3.90 75.79
C ALA A 1221 -1.75 -5.21 75.92
N SER A 1222 -0.72 -5.26 76.76
CA SER A 1222 -0.04 -6.53 77.08
C SER A 1222 -1.06 -7.52 77.65
N GLY A 1223 -1.10 -8.74 77.11
CA GLY A 1223 -2.14 -9.70 77.46
C GLY A 1223 -2.25 -10.85 76.47
N ILE A 1224 -3.15 -11.77 76.78
CA ILE A 1224 -3.47 -12.91 75.92
C ILE A 1224 -4.47 -12.45 74.86
N TYR A 1225 -4.20 -12.80 73.61
CA TYR A 1225 -5.10 -12.63 72.48
C TYR A 1225 -5.36 -13.98 71.83
N LEU A 1226 -6.47 -14.06 71.10
CA LEU A 1226 -6.82 -15.20 70.28
C LEU A 1226 -6.74 -14.79 68.82
N TYR A 1227 -6.20 -15.64 67.95
CA TYR A 1227 -6.34 -15.50 66.51
C TYR A 1227 -7.20 -16.65 66.01
N GLN A 1228 -8.15 -16.35 65.13
CA GLN A 1228 -9.12 -17.30 64.62
C GLN A 1228 -9.19 -17.21 63.11
N ILE A 1229 -9.03 -18.35 62.45
CA ILE A 1229 -9.29 -18.53 61.02
C ILE A 1229 -10.71 -19.07 60.83
N ARG A 1230 -11.41 -18.61 59.79
CA ARG A 1230 -12.73 -19.09 59.36
C ARG A 1230 -12.79 -19.19 57.85
N THR A 1231 -13.35 -20.29 57.39
CA THR A 1231 -13.80 -20.52 56.02
C THR A 1231 -15.24 -21.03 56.05
N ALA A 1232 -15.83 -21.38 54.90
CA ALA A 1232 -17.18 -21.97 54.87
C ALA A 1232 -17.25 -23.31 55.62
N GLU A 1233 -16.16 -24.09 55.63
CA GLU A 1233 -16.13 -25.47 56.14
C GLU A 1233 -15.19 -25.68 57.33
N PHE A 1234 -14.29 -24.73 57.62
CA PHE A 1234 -13.28 -24.84 58.66
C PHE A 1234 -13.25 -23.62 59.59
N SER A 1235 -13.07 -23.84 60.90
CA SER A 1235 -12.74 -22.78 61.84
C SER A 1235 -11.89 -23.28 62.99
N GLU A 1236 -10.75 -22.64 63.21
CA GLU A 1236 -9.85 -22.92 64.32
C GLU A 1236 -9.43 -21.63 65.03
N SER A 1237 -9.11 -21.71 66.32
CA SER A 1237 -8.62 -20.56 67.10
C SER A 1237 -7.48 -20.95 68.01
N ARG A 1238 -6.47 -20.09 68.08
CA ARG A 1238 -5.27 -20.29 68.89
C ARG A 1238 -4.95 -19.05 69.71
N LYS A 1239 -4.09 -19.22 70.71
CA LYS A 1239 -3.73 -18.18 71.69
C LYS A 1239 -2.33 -17.64 71.42
N MET A 1240 -2.17 -16.34 71.61
CA MET A 1240 -0.89 -15.65 71.55
C MET A 1240 -0.74 -14.67 72.71
N LEU A 1241 0.50 -14.39 73.11
CA LEU A 1241 0.83 -13.52 74.24
C LEU A 1241 1.65 -12.31 73.77
N LEU A 1242 1.03 -11.13 73.83
CA LEU A 1242 1.72 -9.85 73.59
C LEU A 1242 2.36 -9.35 74.89
N VAL A 1243 3.67 -9.12 74.89
CA VAL A 1243 4.43 -8.59 76.04
C VAL A 1243 5.07 -7.28 75.64
N LYS A 1244 4.62 -6.16 76.24
CA LYS A 1244 5.29 -4.86 76.08
C LYS A 1244 6.52 -4.72 76.94
#